data_AF-A0A437Q226-F1
#
_entry.id   AF-A0A437Q226-F1
#
_cell.length_a   1.000
_cell.length_b   1.000
_cell.length_c   1.000
_cell.angle_alpha   90.00
_cell.angle_beta   90.00
_cell.angle_gamma   90.00
#
_symmetry.space_group_name_H-M   'P 1'
#
loop_
_entity.id
_entity.type
_entity.pdbx_description
1 polymer ?
#
loop_
_entity_poly.entity_id
_entity_poly.type
_entity_poly.pdbx_seq_one_letter_code
_entity_poly.pdbx_strand_id
1 'polypeptide(L)'
;MSREPDGLADLLPQWHRLRDAEEGEPLRALLAVMAEQLDRVRDGVEQGYEDLFVETAAPWVLPYLGDLVGYRTLPGYERVLTTGLRGAARDGLEQAIAPRRDVAATVGNRRRKGTLHLLEEISEQVAGWPARAVELSRTVSHHQPVKLYADGASHRPERGRTADLRDGSALDLAGGPFGTVARSVDVRRADSHHRQGGWSPAGVALFVWRLKAHSLTRSPAYCLDRARHLYTFSILGNDTPLVTRPEPEPSATHIATIDNVPAFIRRRQLHDRLADYYGPGKSFVIRRDGEDNPVPLSDIVVVDLSEWRYRPKRGQVAVDPETGRIAFGARSAPRQGVWVDYHYASGADMGGGEYPREREERPDAAVYRVGPGETYRQIMDAYRAWQHDRRAGTCGPDGIVEITHSGAYQEQLDFDLDPGDRFELRATEGARPVIRLLDWYSNRPDALNIRAVSENCEPGDRPRIVLDGLLIAGRGINVTGPMGAVVVRHSTLVPGWSLEPECDPHSPDEPSIVLERTTACLQIEDSVLGTIEVIGDEVSEEPLDIHLRDSILDATGPDREALSAPDCRHAHAVLHIHRSTVIGEVHTHAVRIAENSIFTGRLHVARRGIGCMRFSYVPAGSRTPRRYRCQPDLAGPDQAGTVRPLFTSERYGTPWYGQLAAGCAEEIRRGAEDGAELGAFHDLYLPQREDSLRARLTEYVPAGTDAGIFYVT
;
A
#
# COMPACT_ATOMS: atom_id res chain seq x y z
N MET A 1 -2.61 30.51 5.10
CA MET A 1 -3.46 31.69 5.41
C MET A 1 -3.96 32.29 4.10
N SER A 2 -5.12 32.96 4.11
CA SER A 2 -5.76 33.48 2.90
C SER A 2 -5.01 34.71 2.39
N ARG A 3 -4.64 34.71 1.10
CA ARG A 3 -4.14 35.89 0.40
C ARG A 3 -5.13 37.04 0.59
N GLU A 4 -4.63 38.23 0.93
CA GLU A 4 -5.44 39.46 1.01
C GLU A 4 -5.08 40.37 -0.16
N PRO A 5 -5.58 40.07 -1.38
CA PRO A 5 -5.23 40.84 -2.57
C PRO A 5 -5.60 42.32 -2.44
N ASP A 6 -6.63 42.65 -1.66
CA ASP A 6 -7.06 44.03 -1.43
C ASP A 6 -6.51 44.64 -0.13
N GLY A 7 -5.67 43.93 0.63
CA GLY A 7 -5.17 44.39 1.94
C GLY A 7 -4.42 45.71 1.88
N LEU A 8 -3.64 45.96 0.81
CA LEU A 8 -3.00 47.25 0.57
C LEU A 8 -3.96 48.33 0.06
N ALA A 9 -4.98 47.95 -0.72
CA ALA A 9 -5.98 48.87 -1.23
C ALA A 9 -6.89 49.39 -0.09
N ASP A 10 -7.16 48.56 0.91
CA ASP A 10 -7.96 48.92 2.09
C ASP A 10 -7.26 49.93 3.01
N LEU A 11 -5.94 49.99 2.97
CA LEU A 11 -5.15 51.01 3.68
C LEU A 11 -5.21 52.39 2.99
N LEU A 12 -5.74 52.49 1.76
CA LEU A 12 -5.88 53.78 1.08
C LEU A 12 -7.02 54.62 1.67
N PRO A 13 -6.82 55.96 1.75
CA PRO A 13 -7.90 56.88 2.09
C PRO A 13 -9.10 56.70 1.15
N GLN A 14 -10.31 56.79 1.69
CA GLN A 14 -11.57 56.53 0.98
C GLN A 14 -11.72 57.35 -0.33
N TRP A 15 -11.23 58.59 -0.34
CA TRP A 15 -11.20 59.45 -1.53
C TRP A 15 -10.48 58.82 -2.73
N HIS A 16 -9.33 58.17 -2.51
CA HIS A 16 -8.56 57.53 -3.57
C HIS A 16 -9.25 56.27 -4.10
N ARG A 17 -9.90 55.50 -3.22
CA ARG A 17 -10.68 54.31 -3.61
C ARG A 17 -11.89 54.67 -4.47
N LEU A 18 -12.60 55.74 -4.12
CA LEU A 18 -13.74 56.23 -4.92
C LEU A 18 -13.31 56.66 -6.32
N ARG A 19 -12.22 57.43 -6.43
CA ARG A 19 -11.71 57.90 -7.72
C ARG A 19 -11.18 56.75 -8.59
N ASP A 20 -10.53 55.77 -7.98
CA ASP A 20 -10.06 54.58 -8.70
C ASP A 20 -11.23 53.75 -9.25
N ALA A 21 -12.31 53.60 -8.48
CA ALA A 21 -13.53 52.93 -8.94
C ALA A 21 -14.20 53.66 -10.14
N GLU A 22 -14.15 55.00 -10.17
CA GLU A 22 -14.62 55.81 -11.30
C GLU A 22 -13.78 55.60 -12.58
N GLU A 23 -12.49 55.27 -12.43
CA GLU A 23 -11.54 55.07 -13.54
C GLU A 23 -11.35 53.58 -13.93
N GLY A 24 -12.13 52.67 -13.34
CA GLY A 24 -12.10 51.23 -13.66
C GLY A 24 -11.09 50.40 -12.85
N GLU A 25 -10.73 50.86 -11.64
CA GLU A 25 -9.87 50.20 -10.64
C GLU A 25 -8.40 49.89 -11.03
N PRO A 26 -7.70 50.71 -11.85
CA PRO A 26 -6.31 50.44 -12.21
C PRO A 26 -5.33 50.49 -11.03
N LEU A 27 -5.57 51.35 -10.03
CA LEU A 27 -4.72 51.45 -8.83
C LEU A 27 -4.91 50.23 -7.92
N ARG A 28 -6.15 49.75 -7.73
CA ARG A 28 -6.43 48.50 -7.01
C ARG A 28 -5.74 47.33 -7.67
N ALA A 29 -5.82 47.21 -8.99
CA ALA A 29 -5.14 46.14 -9.73
C ALA A 29 -3.61 46.18 -9.54
N LEU A 30 -3.00 47.36 -9.57
CA LEU A 30 -1.57 47.52 -9.29
C LEU A 30 -1.23 47.14 -7.84
N LEU A 31 -2.01 47.61 -6.87
CA LEU A 31 -1.80 47.31 -5.45
C LEU A 31 -2.01 45.84 -5.13
N ALA A 32 -2.90 45.14 -5.83
CA ALA A 32 -3.07 43.70 -5.68
C ALA A 32 -1.81 42.92 -6.08
N VAL A 33 -1.15 43.31 -7.17
CA VAL A 33 0.14 42.71 -7.58
C VAL A 33 1.25 43.01 -6.57
N MET A 34 1.26 44.22 -5.99
CA MET A 34 2.22 44.57 -4.93
C MET A 34 1.93 43.84 -3.62
N ALA A 35 0.65 43.66 -3.26
CA ALA A 35 0.21 42.91 -2.09
C ALA A 35 0.65 41.46 -2.19
N GLU A 36 0.56 40.84 -3.38
CA GLU A 36 1.08 39.49 -3.62
C GLU A 36 2.59 39.37 -3.30
N GLN A 37 3.40 40.37 -3.66
CA GLN A 37 4.83 40.34 -3.32
C GLN A 37 5.09 40.61 -1.84
N LEU A 38 4.30 41.50 -1.23
CA LEU A 38 4.39 41.76 0.21
C LEU A 38 4.04 40.52 1.02
N ASP A 39 2.96 39.82 0.64
CA ASP A 39 2.54 38.57 1.24
C ASP A 39 3.65 37.53 1.14
N ARG A 40 4.30 37.36 -0.03
CA ARG A 40 5.47 36.48 -0.15
C ARG A 40 6.62 36.81 0.78
N VAL A 41 6.91 38.10 0.99
CA VAL A 41 7.97 38.53 1.91
C VAL A 41 7.55 38.28 3.35
N ARG A 42 6.29 38.57 3.71
CA ARG A 42 5.73 38.30 5.05
C ARG A 42 5.77 36.82 5.36
N ASP A 43 5.26 35.99 4.45
CA ASP A 43 5.31 34.52 4.52
C ASP A 43 6.76 34.04 4.70
N GLY A 44 7.71 34.62 3.96
CA GLY A 44 9.13 34.28 4.09
C GLY A 44 9.73 34.66 5.44
N VAL A 45 9.35 35.81 6.02
CA VAL A 45 9.80 36.24 7.35
C VAL A 45 9.18 35.36 8.44
N GLU A 46 7.87 35.08 8.34
CA GLU A 46 7.16 34.20 9.25
C GLU A 46 7.75 32.79 9.21
N GLN A 47 7.94 32.23 8.01
CA GLN A 47 8.63 30.95 7.84
C GLN A 47 10.05 30.98 8.42
N GLY A 48 10.77 32.10 8.31
CA GLY A 48 12.09 32.25 8.95
C GLY A 48 12.07 32.18 10.49
N TYR A 49 10.98 32.57 11.14
CA TYR A 49 10.79 32.35 12.57
C TYR A 49 10.40 30.90 12.88
N GLU A 50 9.55 30.29 12.05
CA GLU A 50 9.20 28.87 12.16
C GLU A 50 10.42 27.96 11.96
N ASP A 51 11.38 28.36 11.11
CA ASP A 51 12.64 27.67 10.84
C ASP A 51 13.56 27.55 12.07
N LEU A 52 13.27 28.25 13.17
CA LEU A 52 13.98 28.12 14.44
C LEU A 52 13.56 26.89 15.26
N PHE A 53 12.39 26.30 14.97
CA PHE A 53 11.81 25.19 15.72
C PHE A 53 11.71 23.94 14.86
N VAL A 54 12.17 22.80 15.35
CA VAL A 54 12.21 21.56 14.56
C VAL A 54 10.81 21.12 14.11
N GLU A 55 9.77 21.43 14.89
CA GLU A 55 8.37 21.08 14.62
C GLU A 55 7.79 21.80 13.40
N THR A 56 8.22 23.04 13.15
CA THR A 56 7.64 23.95 12.15
C THR A 56 8.61 24.38 11.06
N ALA A 57 9.91 24.11 11.24
CA ALA A 57 10.95 24.43 10.28
C ALA A 57 10.74 23.75 8.92
N ALA A 58 11.06 24.47 7.87
CA ALA A 58 11.08 23.94 6.52
C ALA A 58 12.05 22.74 6.41
N PRO A 59 11.74 21.72 5.59
CA PRO A 59 12.54 20.49 5.50
C PRO A 59 14.04 20.72 5.27
N TRP A 60 14.38 21.66 4.40
CA TRP A 60 15.76 22.00 4.06
C TRP A 60 16.58 22.58 5.25
N VAL A 61 15.92 23.10 6.29
CA VAL A 61 16.55 23.67 7.49
C VAL A 61 16.91 22.59 8.52
N LEU A 62 16.20 21.45 8.50
CA LEU A 62 16.36 20.37 9.49
C LEU A 62 17.80 19.87 9.63
N PRO A 63 18.61 19.69 8.56
CA PRO A 63 20.00 19.27 8.71
C PRO A 63 20.85 20.29 9.48
N TYR A 64 20.58 21.59 9.34
CA TYR A 64 21.31 22.65 10.03
C TYR A 64 20.96 22.69 11.52
N LEU A 65 19.68 22.54 11.86
CA LEU A 65 19.25 22.37 13.26
C LEU A 65 19.85 21.11 13.86
N GLY A 66 19.92 20.04 13.07
CA GLY A 66 20.58 18.80 13.43
C GLY A 66 22.05 19.01 13.78
N ASP A 67 22.81 19.73 12.96
CA ASP A 67 24.25 19.95 13.17
C ASP A 67 24.54 20.62 14.54
N LEU A 68 23.67 21.54 14.98
CA LEU A 68 23.77 22.18 16.30
C LEU A 68 23.69 21.18 17.47
N VAL A 69 22.91 20.12 17.32
CA VAL A 69 22.78 19.03 18.31
C VAL A 69 23.68 17.84 17.99
N GLY A 70 24.58 18.00 17.01
CA GLY A 70 25.53 17.01 16.52
C GLY A 70 24.88 15.83 15.78
N TYR A 71 23.69 16.02 15.21
CA TYR A 71 23.06 15.08 14.30
C TYR A 71 23.98 14.80 13.12
N ARG A 72 24.17 13.53 12.78
CA ARG A 72 24.85 13.16 11.53
C ARG A 72 23.80 12.94 10.46
N THR A 73 23.93 13.65 9.35
CA THR A 73 23.13 13.43 8.15
C THR A 73 23.27 11.99 7.69
N LEU A 74 22.15 11.41 7.30
CA LEU A 74 22.09 10.01 6.91
C LEU A 74 22.69 9.82 5.50
N PRO A 75 23.25 8.64 5.20
CA PRO A 75 23.80 8.36 3.88
C PRO A 75 22.77 8.62 2.78
N GLY A 76 23.21 9.24 1.68
CA GLY A 76 22.34 9.52 0.53
C GLY A 76 21.71 10.91 0.52
N TYR A 77 21.82 11.72 1.60
CA TYR A 77 21.31 13.11 1.59
C TYR A 77 21.93 13.97 0.48
N GLU A 78 23.18 13.69 0.09
CA GLU A 78 23.84 14.34 -1.06
C GLU A 78 23.02 14.20 -2.36
N ARG A 79 22.22 13.14 -2.51
CA ARG A 79 21.37 12.93 -3.68
C ARG A 79 20.22 13.93 -3.71
N VAL A 80 19.64 14.29 -2.57
CA VAL A 80 18.60 15.35 -2.48
C VAL A 80 19.11 16.67 -3.05
N LEU A 81 20.41 16.96 -2.86
CA LEU A 81 21.05 18.19 -3.32
C LEU A 81 21.55 18.15 -4.78
N THR A 82 21.87 16.96 -5.29
CA THR A 82 22.56 16.80 -6.60
C THR A 82 21.69 16.24 -7.70
N THR A 83 20.64 15.50 -7.37
CA THR A 83 19.67 15.04 -8.36
C THR A 83 18.80 16.23 -8.75
N GLY A 84 18.51 16.39 -10.04
CA GLY A 84 17.59 17.43 -10.53
C GLY A 84 16.13 17.20 -10.13
N LEU A 85 15.86 16.48 -9.04
CA LEU A 85 14.55 16.20 -8.47
C LEU A 85 13.83 17.50 -8.14
N ARG A 86 12.51 17.53 -8.39
CA ARG A 86 11.65 18.68 -8.15
C ARG A 86 10.33 18.23 -7.55
N GLY A 87 9.74 19.08 -6.71
CA GLY A 87 8.44 18.83 -6.08
C GLY A 87 8.44 17.59 -5.19
N ALA A 88 7.32 16.86 -5.21
CA ALA A 88 7.02 15.77 -4.29
C ALA A 88 8.10 14.68 -4.18
N ALA A 89 8.80 14.35 -5.28
CA ALA A 89 9.87 13.35 -5.25
C ALA A 89 11.08 13.80 -4.41
N ARG A 90 11.41 15.10 -4.45
CA ARG A 90 12.47 15.66 -3.60
C ARG A 90 12.04 15.68 -2.14
N ASP A 91 10.81 16.13 -1.88
CA ASP A 91 10.27 16.27 -0.53
C ASP A 91 10.12 14.90 0.15
N GLY A 92 9.65 13.88 -0.58
CA GLY A 92 9.54 12.50 -0.11
C GLY A 92 10.90 11.88 0.20
N LEU A 93 11.90 12.05 -0.67
CA LEU A 93 13.26 11.58 -0.41
C LEU A 93 13.91 12.29 0.77
N GLU A 94 13.72 13.61 0.89
CA GLU A 94 14.21 14.39 2.03
C GLU A 94 13.57 13.92 3.35
N GLN A 95 12.26 13.70 3.36
CA GLN A 95 11.56 13.17 4.52
C GLN A 95 12.01 11.75 4.89
N ALA A 96 12.33 10.90 3.91
CA ALA A 96 12.83 9.55 4.14
C ALA A 96 14.26 9.53 4.70
N ILE A 97 15.12 10.47 4.30
CA ILE A 97 16.54 10.52 4.69
C ILE A 97 16.79 11.38 5.93
N ALA A 98 15.99 12.42 6.16
CA ALA A 98 16.10 13.27 7.34
C ALA A 98 14.71 13.45 7.99
N PRO A 99 14.15 12.40 8.60
CA PRO A 99 12.87 12.53 9.29
C PRO A 99 12.97 13.60 10.38
N ARG A 100 12.07 14.59 10.34
CA ARG A 100 11.95 15.64 11.36
C ARG A 100 11.96 15.05 12.79
N ARG A 101 11.32 13.88 12.95
CA ARG A 101 11.25 13.13 14.21
C ARG A 101 12.61 12.65 14.71
N ASP A 102 13.50 12.19 13.82
CA ASP A 102 14.87 11.75 14.18
C ASP A 102 15.72 12.94 14.64
N VAL A 103 15.65 14.06 13.90
CA VAL A 103 16.36 15.30 14.28
C VAL A 103 15.89 15.78 15.66
N ALA A 104 14.58 15.89 15.88
CA ALA A 104 14.00 16.32 17.15
C ALA A 104 14.39 15.38 18.32
N ALA A 105 14.39 14.07 18.09
CA ALA A 105 14.66 13.08 19.14
C ALA A 105 16.14 12.94 19.51
N THR A 106 17.07 13.50 18.70
CA THR A 106 18.52 13.26 18.82
C THR A 106 19.07 13.47 20.23
N VAL A 107 18.71 14.58 20.90
CA VAL A 107 19.18 14.86 22.26
C VAL A 107 18.64 13.82 23.26
N GLY A 108 17.35 13.46 23.15
CA GLY A 108 16.72 12.44 23.98
C GLY A 108 17.32 11.04 23.78
N ASN A 109 17.62 10.69 22.53
CA ASN A 109 18.21 9.41 22.15
C ASN A 109 19.63 9.28 22.71
N ARG A 110 20.42 10.35 22.66
CA ARG A 110 21.79 10.34 23.23
C ARG A 110 21.83 10.13 24.73
N ARG A 111 20.84 10.67 25.46
CA ARG A 111 20.73 10.46 26.92
C ARG A 111 20.38 9.02 27.29
N ARG A 112 19.80 8.26 26.37
CA ARG A 112 19.37 6.86 26.53
C ARG A 112 20.20 5.86 25.71
N LYS A 113 21.37 6.30 25.21
CA LYS A 113 22.24 5.48 24.37
C LYS A 113 22.60 4.16 25.05
N GLY A 114 22.58 3.06 24.30
CA GLY A 114 22.88 1.72 24.79
C GLY A 114 21.70 1.00 25.48
N THR A 115 20.51 1.60 25.53
CA THR A 115 19.30 0.90 25.98
C THR A 115 18.65 0.13 24.83
N LEU A 116 18.02 -1.00 25.15
CA LEU A 116 17.44 -1.90 24.15
C LEU A 116 16.19 -1.30 23.48
N HIS A 117 15.29 -0.70 24.27
CA HIS A 117 14.07 -0.04 23.79
C HIS A 117 14.39 1.10 22.81
N LEU A 118 15.48 1.85 23.03
CA LEU A 118 15.88 2.92 22.12
C LEU A 118 16.09 2.40 20.67
N LEU A 119 16.53 1.16 20.50
CA LEU A 119 16.70 0.59 19.15
C LEU A 119 15.36 0.37 18.45
N GLU A 120 14.31 0.01 19.21
CA GLU A 120 12.93 -0.11 18.71
C GLU A 120 12.37 1.27 18.34
N GLU A 121 12.57 2.25 19.22
CA GLU A 121 12.15 3.64 19.00
C GLU A 121 12.85 4.27 17.78
N ILE A 122 14.15 4.02 17.59
CA ILE A 122 14.90 4.48 16.41
C ILE A 122 14.35 3.86 15.13
N SER A 123 13.98 2.58 15.13
CA SER A 123 13.35 1.92 13.97
C SER A 123 12.08 2.64 13.54
N GLU A 124 11.23 2.96 14.50
CA GLU A 124 9.97 3.67 14.26
C GLU A 124 10.22 5.14 13.84
N GLN A 125 11.20 5.83 14.43
CA GLN A 125 11.50 7.23 14.12
C GLN A 125 12.16 7.42 12.75
N VAL A 126 13.03 6.48 12.34
CA VAL A 126 13.88 6.60 11.16
C VAL A 126 13.26 5.90 9.95
N ALA A 127 12.74 4.68 10.15
CA ALA A 127 12.21 3.86 9.07
C ALA A 127 10.67 3.77 9.09
N GLY A 128 10.01 4.18 10.17
CA GLY A 128 8.57 3.96 10.35
C GLY A 128 8.21 2.48 10.43
N TRP A 129 9.13 1.65 10.92
CA TRP A 129 8.93 0.21 11.07
C TRP A 129 8.82 -0.16 12.54
N PRO A 130 7.69 -0.77 12.94
CA PRO A 130 7.59 -1.44 14.23
C PRO A 130 8.70 -2.47 14.35
N ALA A 131 9.31 -2.55 15.53
CA ALA A 131 10.47 -3.39 15.74
C ALA A 131 10.52 -3.99 17.13
N ARG A 132 11.27 -5.08 17.25
CA ARG A 132 11.61 -5.73 18.50
C ARG A 132 13.09 -5.98 18.58
N ALA A 133 13.72 -5.41 19.60
CA ALA A 133 15.12 -5.58 19.87
C ALA A 133 15.33 -6.74 20.86
N VAL A 134 16.22 -7.67 20.50
CA VAL A 134 16.50 -8.89 21.26
C VAL A 134 18.00 -9.02 21.48
N GLU A 135 18.39 -9.11 22.75
CA GLU A 135 19.73 -9.53 23.14
C GLU A 135 19.92 -11.02 22.83
N LEU A 136 20.62 -11.34 21.74
CA LEU A 136 20.80 -12.72 21.30
C LEU A 136 21.58 -13.54 22.33
N SER A 137 22.47 -12.90 23.09
CA SER A 137 23.19 -13.52 24.22
C SER A 137 22.26 -14.13 25.28
N ARG A 138 21.01 -13.67 25.42
CA ARG A 138 20.04 -14.24 26.36
C ARG A 138 19.44 -15.55 25.85
N THR A 139 19.40 -15.73 24.54
CA THR A 139 18.91 -16.94 23.87
C THR A 139 20.04 -17.89 23.49
N VAL A 140 21.31 -17.55 23.76
CA VAL A 140 22.44 -18.45 23.56
C VAL A 140 22.55 -19.44 24.72
N SER A 141 22.80 -20.69 24.40
CA SER A 141 23.08 -21.74 25.37
C SER A 141 24.43 -21.54 26.08
N HIS A 142 24.45 -21.75 27.40
CA HIS A 142 25.65 -21.61 28.21
C HIS A 142 25.84 -22.81 29.12
N HIS A 143 27.09 -23.28 29.24
CA HIS A 143 27.49 -24.23 30.27
C HIS A 143 27.82 -23.48 31.57
N GLN A 144 27.25 -23.92 32.69
CA GLN A 144 27.43 -23.29 33.99
C GLN A 144 28.82 -23.61 34.57
N PRO A 145 29.59 -22.62 35.04
CA PRO A 145 30.88 -22.87 35.69
C PRO A 145 30.70 -23.51 37.07
N VAL A 146 31.17 -24.75 37.23
CA VAL A 146 31.09 -25.53 38.49
C VAL A 146 31.83 -24.85 39.67
N LYS A 147 32.81 -23.99 39.40
CA LYS A 147 33.56 -23.27 40.45
C LYS A 147 32.81 -22.05 41.03
N LEU A 148 31.92 -21.43 40.25
CA LEU A 148 31.11 -20.29 40.71
C LEU A 148 29.77 -20.76 41.33
N TYR A 149 29.61 -22.07 41.56
CA TYR A 149 28.43 -22.63 42.22
C TYR A 149 28.33 -22.31 43.72
N ALA A 150 29.44 -21.93 44.37
CA ALA A 150 29.53 -21.84 45.83
C ALA A 150 29.13 -20.47 46.40
N ASP A 151 29.33 -19.39 45.65
CA ASP A 151 28.83 -18.06 46.00
C ASP A 151 27.52 -17.87 45.23
N GLY A 152 26.42 -17.51 45.90
CA GLY A 152 25.05 -17.33 45.34
C GLY A 152 24.88 -16.34 44.18
N ALA A 153 25.95 -16.02 43.43
CA ALA A 153 25.95 -15.27 42.20
C ALA A 153 25.31 -16.07 41.05
N SER A 154 24.07 -15.71 40.72
CA SER A 154 23.43 -15.88 39.41
C SER A 154 23.37 -17.31 38.84
N HIS A 155 22.54 -18.14 39.45
CA HIS A 155 22.00 -19.33 38.79
C HIS A 155 21.28 -18.92 37.49
N ARG A 156 21.64 -19.52 36.33
CA ARG A 156 20.87 -19.37 35.08
C ARG A 156 20.36 -20.73 34.59
N PRO A 157 19.47 -21.40 35.35
CA PRO A 157 19.00 -22.77 35.06
C PRO A 157 18.30 -22.87 33.70
N GLU A 158 17.68 -21.78 33.23
CA GLU A 158 16.95 -21.71 31.96
C GLU A 158 17.85 -21.70 30.71
N ARG A 159 19.18 -21.55 30.85
CA ARG A 159 20.13 -21.45 29.70
C ARG A 159 20.82 -22.76 29.33
N GLY A 160 20.34 -23.88 29.87
CA GLY A 160 20.93 -25.22 29.75
C GLY A 160 20.49 -26.05 28.53
N ARG A 161 19.90 -25.44 27.49
CA ARG A 161 19.37 -26.13 26.27
C ARG A 161 18.18 -27.08 26.52
N THR A 162 17.49 -26.96 27.65
CA THR A 162 16.24 -27.68 27.88
C THR A 162 15.06 -26.84 27.39
N ALA A 163 14.13 -27.44 26.67
CA ALA A 163 12.85 -26.82 26.31
C ALA A 163 11.73 -27.52 27.07
N ASP A 164 10.80 -26.76 27.66
CA ASP A 164 9.62 -27.36 28.28
C ASP A 164 8.60 -27.73 27.20
N LEU A 165 8.47 -29.03 26.94
CA LEU A 165 7.51 -29.54 25.96
C LEU A 165 6.04 -29.34 26.37
N ARG A 166 5.79 -28.93 27.63
CA ARG A 166 4.44 -28.60 28.11
C ARG A 166 4.03 -27.16 27.79
N ASP A 167 5.00 -26.26 27.60
CA ASP A 167 4.73 -24.88 27.21
C ASP A 167 4.65 -24.77 25.69
N GLY A 168 3.50 -25.16 25.15
CA GLY A 168 3.24 -25.11 23.71
C GLY A 168 3.33 -23.69 23.14
N SER A 169 3.00 -22.66 23.92
CA SER A 169 3.04 -21.26 23.48
C SER A 169 4.47 -20.76 23.32
N ALA A 170 5.37 -21.05 24.27
CA ALA A 170 6.78 -20.70 24.13
C ALA A 170 7.47 -21.48 22.99
N LEU A 171 7.06 -22.75 22.78
CA LEU A 171 7.57 -23.57 21.67
C LEU A 171 7.10 -23.07 20.31
N ASP A 172 5.87 -22.60 20.19
CA ASP A 172 5.35 -22.04 18.94
C ASP A 172 6.17 -20.79 18.53
N LEU A 173 6.48 -19.92 19.49
CA LEU A 173 7.29 -18.73 19.27
C LEU A 173 8.80 -19.02 19.10
N ALA A 174 9.23 -20.29 19.24
CA ALA A 174 10.63 -20.65 19.20
C ALA A 174 11.27 -20.23 17.87
N GLY A 175 12.38 -19.51 17.99
CA GLY A 175 13.17 -19.10 16.84
C GLY A 175 12.71 -17.87 16.09
N GLY A 176 11.59 -17.28 16.49
CA GLY A 176 11.18 -15.94 16.09
C GLY A 176 11.65 -14.86 17.07
N PRO A 177 11.22 -13.60 16.83
CA PRO A 177 11.53 -12.45 17.69
C PRO A 177 11.10 -12.62 19.16
N PHE A 178 10.06 -13.41 19.40
CA PHE A 178 9.48 -13.63 20.74
C PHE A 178 9.94 -14.93 21.40
N GLY A 179 10.78 -15.73 20.74
CA GLY A 179 11.20 -17.03 21.24
C GLY A 179 12.13 -16.94 22.44
N THR A 180 11.90 -17.79 23.45
CA THR A 180 12.72 -17.89 24.66
C THR A 180 13.65 -19.12 24.66
N VAL A 181 13.45 -20.05 23.71
CA VAL A 181 14.21 -21.30 23.62
C VAL A 181 15.68 -21.04 23.30
N ALA A 182 16.57 -21.62 24.12
CA ALA A 182 18.01 -21.47 23.96
C ALA A 182 18.54 -22.14 22.67
N ARG A 183 19.48 -21.48 21.97
CA ARG A 183 20.11 -21.88 20.71
C ARG A 183 21.60 -22.17 20.86
N SER A 184 22.14 -22.93 19.91
CA SER A 184 23.58 -23.11 19.77
C SER A 184 24.25 -21.79 19.37
N VAL A 185 25.52 -21.63 19.73
CA VAL A 185 26.31 -20.46 19.33
C VAL A 185 26.40 -20.38 17.80
N ASP A 186 26.20 -19.18 17.26
CA ASP A 186 26.50 -18.81 15.89
C ASP A 186 27.54 -17.69 15.90
N VAL A 187 28.74 -17.99 15.43
CA VAL A 187 29.90 -17.08 15.45
C VAL A 187 29.86 -16.01 14.37
N ARG A 188 28.96 -16.13 13.38
CA ARG A 188 28.72 -15.05 12.41
C ARG A 188 28.17 -13.84 13.15
N ARG A 189 28.41 -12.64 12.63
CA ARG A 189 27.88 -11.42 13.22
C ARG A 189 26.41 -11.19 12.86
N ALA A 190 25.68 -10.50 13.73
CA ALA A 190 24.30 -10.12 13.44
C ALA A 190 24.21 -9.13 12.26
N ASP A 191 25.19 -8.23 12.14
CA ASP A 191 25.29 -7.19 11.11
C ASP A 191 25.98 -7.65 9.82
N SER A 192 26.30 -8.95 9.69
CA SER A 192 27.03 -9.48 8.55
C SER A 192 26.28 -9.27 7.22
N HIS A 193 26.95 -8.62 6.26
CA HIS A 193 26.43 -8.37 4.90
C HIS A 193 26.16 -9.63 4.07
N HIS A 194 26.89 -10.73 4.29
CA HIS A 194 26.70 -11.96 3.49
C HIS A 194 25.61 -12.86 4.04
N ARG A 195 25.78 -13.30 5.30
CA ARG A 195 24.81 -14.15 5.98
C ARG A 195 24.75 -13.80 7.45
N GLN A 196 23.63 -13.21 7.85
CA GLN A 196 23.41 -12.82 9.24
C GLN A 196 23.40 -14.05 10.16
N GLY A 197 23.97 -13.86 11.33
CA GLY A 197 23.95 -14.81 12.44
C GLY A 197 23.83 -14.04 13.74
N GLY A 198 24.80 -14.17 14.63
CA GLY A 198 24.90 -13.30 15.80
C GLY A 198 24.36 -13.93 17.08
N TRP A 199 24.06 -15.23 17.11
CA TRP A 199 23.83 -15.95 18.38
C TRP A 199 25.15 -16.10 19.14
N SER A 200 25.68 -14.96 19.58
CA SER A 200 26.92 -14.76 20.32
C SER A 200 26.65 -13.80 21.50
N PRO A 201 27.55 -13.73 22.50
CA PRO A 201 27.41 -12.78 23.59
C PRO A 201 27.34 -11.30 23.17
N ALA A 202 27.88 -10.96 21.98
CA ALA A 202 27.91 -9.62 21.43
C ALA A 202 26.70 -9.28 20.54
N GLY A 203 25.89 -10.28 20.17
CA GLY A 203 24.84 -10.09 19.18
C GLY A 203 23.57 -9.45 19.73
N VAL A 204 23.06 -8.48 18.99
CA VAL A 204 21.74 -7.89 19.15
C VAL A 204 21.00 -8.00 17.82
N ALA A 205 19.77 -8.51 17.86
CA ALA A 205 18.88 -8.54 16.71
C ALA A 205 17.81 -7.49 16.86
N LEU A 206 17.67 -6.60 15.87
CA LEU A 206 16.51 -5.77 15.70
C LEU A 206 15.61 -6.44 14.65
N PHE A 207 14.55 -7.09 15.10
CA PHE A 207 13.53 -7.64 14.21
C PHE A 207 12.59 -6.52 13.78
N VAL A 208 12.41 -6.32 12.48
CA VAL A 208 11.60 -5.22 11.93
C VAL A 208 10.47 -5.76 11.07
N TRP A 209 9.30 -5.13 11.18
CA TRP A 209 8.11 -5.42 10.37
C TRP A 209 7.98 -4.37 9.28
N ARG A 210 8.10 -4.79 8.02
CA ARG A 210 7.88 -3.92 6.85
C ARG A 210 6.42 -3.86 6.41
N LEU A 211 5.61 -4.83 6.84
CA LEU A 211 4.19 -4.87 6.53
C LEU A 211 3.38 -4.06 7.54
N LYS A 212 2.38 -3.34 7.07
CA LYS A 212 1.41 -2.62 7.89
C LYS A 212 0.18 -3.50 8.15
N ALA A 213 -0.45 -3.31 9.31
CA ALA A 213 -1.74 -3.91 9.62
C ALA A 213 -2.88 -3.02 9.10
N HIS A 214 -3.53 -3.42 8.01
CA HIS A 214 -4.69 -2.73 7.45
C HIS A 214 -5.98 -3.29 8.03
N SER A 215 -6.91 -2.42 8.42
CA SER A 215 -8.22 -2.81 8.91
C SER A 215 -9.17 -3.17 7.77
N LEU A 216 -10.07 -4.09 8.07
CA LEU A 216 -11.34 -4.27 7.39
C LEU A 216 -12.43 -4.27 8.44
N THR A 217 -13.42 -3.41 8.27
CA THR A 217 -14.53 -3.23 9.20
C THR A 217 -15.84 -3.60 8.53
N ARG A 218 -16.69 -4.34 9.24
CA ARG A 218 -18.02 -4.79 8.79
C ARG A 218 -18.02 -5.43 7.40
N SER A 219 -16.90 -6.07 7.03
CA SER A 219 -16.80 -6.77 5.75
C SER A 219 -17.60 -8.06 5.81
N PRO A 220 -18.37 -8.42 4.77
CA PRO A 220 -18.97 -9.74 4.68
C PRO A 220 -17.88 -10.81 4.57
N ALA A 221 -18.08 -11.94 5.26
CA ALA A 221 -17.25 -13.14 5.08
C ALA A 221 -17.73 -13.93 3.86
N TYR A 222 -16.80 -14.55 3.12
CA TYR A 222 -17.16 -15.37 1.97
C TYR A 222 -17.67 -16.73 2.40
N CYS A 223 -18.80 -17.19 1.85
CA CYS A 223 -19.34 -18.52 2.11
C CYS A 223 -18.85 -19.50 1.05
N LEU A 224 -17.87 -20.33 1.39
CA LEU A 224 -17.25 -21.31 0.49
C LEU A 224 -18.15 -22.53 0.28
N ASP A 225 -18.75 -23.05 1.35
CA ASP A 225 -19.68 -24.18 1.28
C ASP A 225 -20.88 -23.94 2.20
N ARG A 226 -22.06 -23.73 1.61
CA ARG A 226 -23.32 -23.50 2.33
C ARG A 226 -23.83 -24.75 3.06
N ALA A 227 -23.57 -25.95 2.55
CA ALA A 227 -24.02 -27.20 3.15
C ALA A 227 -23.17 -27.57 4.37
N ARG A 228 -21.88 -27.20 4.35
CA ARG A 228 -20.93 -27.43 5.45
C ARG A 228 -20.71 -26.22 6.34
N HIS A 229 -21.28 -25.06 5.98
CA HIS A 229 -21.16 -23.77 6.67
C HIS A 229 -19.70 -23.34 6.87
N LEU A 230 -18.94 -23.40 5.78
CA LEU A 230 -17.53 -23.02 5.72
C LEU A 230 -17.41 -21.62 5.13
N TYR A 231 -16.62 -20.78 5.80
CA TYR A 231 -16.45 -19.37 5.45
C TYR A 231 -14.98 -18.98 5.53
N THR A 232 -14.59 -17.91 4.84
CA THR A 232 -13.28 -17.27 4.98
C THR A 232 -13.45 -15.79 5.35
N PHE A 233 -12.44 -15.23 6.02
CA PHE A 233 -12.42 -13.80 6.38
C PHE A 233 -12.35 -12.91 5.12
N SER A 234 -11.57 -13.32 4.11
CA SER A 234 -11.53 -12.62 2.84
C SER A 234 -12.81 -12.86 2.04
N ILE A 235 -13.47 -11.78 1.63
CA ILE A 235 -14.63 -11.82 0.73
C ILE A 235 -14.30 -12.41 -0.65
N LEU A 236 -13.02 -12.49 -1.01
CA LEU A 236 -12.55 -13.11 -2.25
C LEU A 236 -12.51 -14.64 -2.16
N GLY A 237 -12.68 -15.23 -0.97
CA GLY A 237 -12.65 -16.68 -0.77
C GLY A 237 -11.26 -17.27 -0.56
N ASN A 238 -10.20 -16.47 -0.68
CA ASN A 238 -8.81 -16.90 -0.46
C ASN A 238 -8.45 -16.98 1.04
N ASP A 239 -7.39 -17.72 1.33
CA ASP A 239 -6.77 -17.76 2.64
C ASP A 239 -6.03 -16.45 2.92
N THR A 240 -6.31 -15.85 4.08
CA THR A 240 -5.67 -14.61 4.52
C THR A 240 -5.27 -14.75 5.98
N PRO A 241 -3.95 -14.76 6.30
CA PRO A 241 -3.51 -14.81 7.69
C PRO A 241 -3.93 -13.54 8.43
N LEU A 242 -4.48 -13.72 9.62
CA LEU A 242 -4.90 -12.62 10.49
C LEU A 242 -3.69 -12.01 11.19
N VAL A 243 -3.72 -10.70 11.36
CA VAL A 243 -2.62 -9.92 11.94
C VAL A 243 -3.08 -9.25 13.23
N THR A 244 -2.18 -9.18 14.21
CA THR A 244 -2.40 -8.44 15.44
C THR A 244 -2.53 -6.95 15.12
N ARG A 245 -3.60 -6.32 15.62
CA ARG A 245 -3.69 -4.86 15.64
C ARG A 245 -2.72 -4.33 16.71
N PRO A 246 -1.64 -3.61 16.32
CA PRO A 246 -0.65 -3.15 17.29
C PRO A 246 -1.27 -2.21 18.32
N GLU A 247 -1.00 -2.45 19.60
CA GLU A 247 -1.34 -1.55 20.69
C GLU A 247 -0.13 -0.66 21.03
N PRO A 248 -0.34 0.64 21.31
CA PRO A 248 0.75 1.51 21.74
C PRO A 248 1.46 0.96 22.98
N GLU A 249 2.77 1.12 23.03
CA GLU A 249 3.55 0.69 24.17
C GLU A 249 3.20 1.50 25.42
N PRO A 250 3.12 0.85 26.60
CA PRO A 250 2.66 1.50 27.83
C PRO A 250 3.66 2.49 28.43
N SER A 251 4.95 2.43 28.04
CA SER A 251 5.99 3.33 28.54
C SER A 251 7.19 3.38 27.61
N ALA A 252 7.99 4.45 27.69
CA ALA A 252 9.24 4.64 26.93
C ALA A 252 10.42 3.75 27.39
N THR A 253 10.13 2.66 28.11
CA THR A 253 11.11 1.64 28.53
C THR A 253 10.58 0.22 28.35
N HIS A 254 9.34 0.09 27.87
CA HIS A 254 8.74 -1.19 27.57
C HIS A 254 9.43 -1.80 26.36
N ILE A 255 9.69 -3.10 26.35
CA ILE A 255 10.24 -3.77 25.16
C ILE A 255 9.07 -4.34 24.40
N ALA A 256 8.97 -4.03 23.11
CA ALA A 256 7.84 -4.43 22.26
C ALA A 256 7.50 -5.91 22.46
N THR A 257 6.25 -6.19 22.87
CA THR A 257 5.70 -7.55 22.90
C THR A 257 4.96 -7.83 21.60
N ILE A 258 4.45 -9.04 21.44
CA ILE A 258 3.71 -9.44 20.24
C ILE A 258 2.45 -8.58 20.02
N ASP A 259 1.95 -7.97 21.09
CA ASP A 259 0.78 -7.11 21.08
C ASP A 259 1.10 -5.68 20.55
N ASN A 260 2.37 -5.30 20.47
CA ASN A 260 2.83 -3.97 20.03
C ASN A 260 3.25 -3.91 18.55
N VAL A 261 3.20 -5.03 17.83
CA VAL A 261 3.67 -5.13 16.43
C VAL A 261 2.65 -5.85 15.56
N PRO A 262 2.68 -5.65 14.23
CA PRO A 262 1.77 -6.32 13.30
C PRO A 262 2.21 -7.77 13.05
N ALA A 263 2.24 -8.60 14.11
CA ALA A 263 2.58 -10.01 14.02
C ALA A 263 1.41 -10.85 13.51
N PHE A 264 1.71 -11.90 12.74
CA PHE A 264 0.70 -12.89 12.37
C PHE A 264 0.22 -13.66 13.60
N ILE A 265 -1.09 -13.76 13.75
CA ILE A 265 -1.73 -14.45 14.87
C ILE A 265 -1.61 -15.96 14.66
N ARG A 266 -0.92 -16.63 15.57
CA ARG A 266 -0.74 -18.09 15.51
C ARG A 266 -1.85 -18.84 16.22
N ARG A 267 -2.10 -20.08 15.80
CA ARG A 267 -3.17 -20.94 16.38
C ARG A 267 -3.00 -21.14 17.88
N ARG A 268 -1.79 -21.49 18.34
CA ARG A 268 -1.54 -21.76 19.77
C ARG A 268 -1.69 -20.50 20.60
N GLN A 269 -1.10 -19.40 20.14
CA GLN A 269 -1.20 -18.08 20.78
C GLN A 269 -2.66 -17.64 20.92
N LEU A 270 -3.45 -17.76 19.85
CA LEU A 270 -4.86 -17.39 19.88
C LEU A 270 -5.67 -18.31 20.80
N HIS A 271 -5.36 -19.60 20.85
CA HIS A 271 -6.02 -20.54 21.75
C HIS A 271 -5.83 -20.16 23.22
N ASP A 272 -4.60 -19.82 23.62
CA ASP A 272 -4.26 -19.53 25.01
C ASP A 272 -4.70 -18.11 25.43
N ARG A 273 -4.67 -17.13 24.51
CA ARG A 273 -4.93 -15.70 24.77
C ARG A 273 -6.09 -15.14 23.94
N LEU A 274 -7.15 -15.91 23.73
CA LEU A 274 -8.27 -15.52 22.85
C LEU A 274 -8.87 -14.16 23.21
N ALA A 275 -9.02 -13.88 24.51
CA ALA A 275 -9.62 -12.64 25.01
C ALA A 275 -8.83 -11.40 24.62
N ASP A 276 -7.53 -11.51 24.33
CA ASP A 276 -6.67 -10.37 23.99
C ASP A 276 -6.87 -9.95 22.53
N TYR A 277 -7.10 -10.91 21.62
CA TYR A 277 -7.24 -10.66 20.18
C TYR A 277 -8.69 -10.51 19.71
N TYR A 278 -9.65 -11.15 20.38
CA TYR A 278 -11.03 -11.25 19.91
C TYR A 278 -11.98 -10.27 20.59
N GLY A 279 -12.71 -9.49 19.78
CA GLY A 279 -13.79 -8.61 20.24
C GLY A 279 -13.91 -7.31 19.45
N PRO A 280 -14.98 -6.52 19.64
CA PRO A 280 -15.16 -5.24 18.96
C PRO A 280 -13.96 -4.32 19.20
N GLY A 281 -13.37 -3.81 18.11
CA GLY A 281 -12.20 -2.94 18.17
C GLY A 281 -10.88 -3.63 18.52
N LYS A 282 -10.82 -4.98 18.54
CA LYS A 282 -9.57 -5.74 18.72
C LYS A 282 -8.99 -6.19 17.37
N SER A 283 -8.13 -7.20 17.38
CA SER A 283 -7.48 -7.68 16.14
C SER A 283 -8.48 -8.28 15.17
N PHE A 284 -9.48 -9.03 15.67
CA PHE A 284 -10.61 -9.48 14.86
C PHE A 284 -11.89 -9.70 15.69
N VAL A 285 -13.03 -9.70 15.01
CA VAL A 285 -14.34 -10.06 15.58
C VAL A 285 -15.21 -10.70 14.51
N ILE A 286 -16.02 -11.68 14.91
CA ILE A 286 -16.97 -12.36 14.02
C ILE A 286 -18.38 -12.04 14.52
N ARG A 287 -19.25 -11.66 13.58
CA ARG A 287 -20.66 -11.37 13.83
C ARG A 287 -21.53 -12.29 13.00
N ARG A 288 -22.62 -12.78 13.60
CA ARG A 288 -23.57 -13.69 12.95
C ARG A 288 -24.97 -13.09 13.01
N ASP A 289 -25.71 -13.25 11.92
CA ASP A 289 -27.12 -12.85 11.82
C ASP A 289 -27.38 -11.36 12.17
N GLY A 290 -26.48 -10.49 11.70
CA GLY A 290 -26.55 -9.03 11.86
C GLY A 290 -25.18 -8.40 12.17
N GLU A 291 -25.02 -7.12 11.86
CA GLU A 291 -23.76 -6.36 12.03
C GLU A 291 -23.49 -5.91 13.47
N ASP A 292 -24.46 -6.05 14.38
CA ASP A 292 -24.34 -5.57 15.76
C ASP A 292 -24.12 -6.67 16.80
N ASN A 293 -24.16 -7.95 16.38
CA ASN A 293 -24.16 -9.09 17.29
C ASN A 293 -22.85 -9.90 17.18
N PRO A 294 -21.80 -9.56 17.96
CA PRO A 294 -20.58 -10.35 18.01
C PRO A 294 -20.84 -11.73 18.61
N VAL A 295 -20.20 -12.76 18.05
CA VAL A 295 -20.24 -14.12 18.60
C VAL A 295 -19.59 -14.09 20.00
N PRO A 296 -20.21 -14.67 21.04
CA PRO A 296 -19.61 -14.70 22.37
C PRO A 296 -18.26 -15.41 22.39
N LEU A 297 -17.33 -14.94 23.21
CA LEU A 297 -15.99 -15.54 23.31
C LEU A 297 -16.04 -17.04 23.68
N SER A 298 -17.02 -17.45 24.49
CA SER A 298 -17.24 -18.85 24.88
C SER A 298 -17.62 -19.78 23.71
N ASP A 299 -18.13 -19.22 22.62
CA ASP A 299 -18.56 -19.97 21.44
C ASP A 299 -17.39 -20.16 20.45
N ILE A 300 -16.33 -19.37 20.56
CA ILE A 300 -15.17 -19.43 19.66
C ILE A 300 -14.25 -20.57 20.05
N VAL A 301 -13.83 -21.36 19.07
CA VAL A 301 -12.85 -22.44 19.25
C VAL A 301 -11.75 -22.28 18.20
N VAL A 302 -10.51 -22.21 18.66
CA VAL A 302 -9.35 -22.13 17.77
C VAL A 302 -8.93 -23.53 17.34
N VAL A 303 -8.90 -23.79 16.04
CA VAL A 303 -8.56 -25.09 15.45
C VAL A 303 -7.86 -24.92 14.11
N ASP A 304 -7.16 -25.95 13.67
CA ASP A 304 -6.64 -26.05 12.31
C ASP A 304 -7.78 -26.38 11.33
N LEU A 305 -8.02 -25.48 10.37
CA LEU A 305 -9.03 -25.60 9.32
C LEU A 305 -8.42 -25.73 7.91
N SER A 306 -7.11 -25.96 7.80
CA SER A 306 -6.41 -26.18 6.51
C SER A 306 -7.05 -27.28 5.67
N GLU A 307 -7.54 -28.34 6.31
CA GLU A 307 -8.13 -29.52 5.66
C GLU A 307 -9.66 -29.59 5.82
N TRP A 308 -10.30 -28.61 6.46
CA TRP A 308 -11.74 -28.60 6.77
C TRP A 308 -12.28 -29.87 7.48
N ARG A 309 -11.40 -30.61 8.19
CA ARG A 309 -11.75 -31.89 8.85
C ARG A 309 -12.51 -31.69 10.14
N TYR A 310 -12.26 -30.60 10.86
CA TYR A 310 -12.91 -30.32 12.13
C TYR A 310 -14.39 -29.97 11.93
N ARG A 311 -15.27 -30.56 12.73
CA ARG A 311 -16.71 -30.28 12.73
C ARG A 311 -17.11 -29.62 14.05
N PRO A 312 -17.46 -28.32 14.05
CA PRO A 312 -17.84 -27.63 15.28
C PRO A 312 -19.10 -28.22 15.91
N LYS A 313 -19.15 -28.26 17.24
CA LYS A 313 -20.35 -28.66 17.98
C LYS A 313 -21.42 -27.58 17.90
N ARG A 314 -22.64 -27.88 18.36
CA ARG A 314 -23.73 -26.90 18.40
C ARG A 314 -23.31 -25.67 19.21
N GLY A 315 -23.48 -24.48 18.63
CA GLY A 315 -23.11 -23.21 19.24
C GLY A 315 -21.66 -22.79 19.01
N GLN A 316 -20.78 -23.72 18.64
CA GLN A 316 -19.37 -23.42 18.41
C GLN A 316 -19.12 -22.81 17.03
N VAL A 317 -18.17 -21.89 16.99
CA VAL A 317 -17.60 -21.29 15.79
C VAL A 317 -16.10 -21.59 15.81
N ALA A 318 -15.66 -22.42 14.87
CA ALA A 318 -14.25 -22.73 14.69
C ALA A 318 -13.56 -21.64 13.89
N VAL A 319 -12.36 -21.24 14.32
CA VAL A 319 -11.55 -20.20 13.69
C VAL A 319 -10.11 -20.68 13.53
N ASP A 320 -9.54 -20.48 12.35
CA ASP A 320 -8.11 -20.66 12.08
C ASP A 320 -7.50 -19.29 11.69
N PRO A 321 -6.67 -18.67 12.54
CA PRO A 321 -6.10 -17.35 12.26
C PRO A 321 -4.99 -17.39 11.20
N GLU A 322 -4.35 -18.54 10.98
CA GLU A 322 -3.23 -18.64 10.03
C GLU A 322 -3.72 -18.72 8.58
N THR A 323 -4.89 -19.33 8.36
CA THR A 323 -5.52 -19.42 7.03
C THR A 323 -6.68 -18.42 6.86
N GLY A 324 -7.16 -17.79 7.93
CA GLY A 324 -8.34 -16.93 7.89
C GLY A 324 -9.63 -17.71 7.56
N ARG A 325 -9.77 -18.93 8.07
CA ARG A 325 -10.94 -19.80 7.84
C ARG A 325 -11.86 -19.82 9.05
N ILE A 326 -13.17 -19.96 8.78
CA ILE A 326 -14.24 -20.00 9.78
C ILE A 326 -15.16 -21.18 9.46
N ALA A 327 -15.56 -21.95 10.47
CA ALA A 327 -16.58 -22.99 10.31
C ALA A 327 -17.64 -22.90 11.41
N PHE A 328 -18.91 -23.06 11.03
CA PHE A 328 -20.04 -23.06 11.96
C PHE A 328 -20.58 -24.47 12.19
N GLY A 329 -21.09 -24.73 13.39
CA GLY A 329 -21.81 -25.98 13.67
C GLY A 329 -23.12 -26.06 12.87
N ALA A 330 -23.44 -27.22 12.28
CA ALA A 330 -24.57 -27.39 11.35
C ALA A 330 -25.96 -26.97 11.88
N ARG A 331 -26.17 -27.00 13.21
CA ARG A 331 -27.45 -26.59 13.85
C ARG A 331 -27.44 -25.14 14.36
N SER A 332 -26.32 -24.45 14.26
CA SER A 332 -26.10 -23.05 14.67
C SER A 332 -25.52 -22.23 13.52
N ALA A 333 -25.81 -22.66 12.29
CA ALA A 333 -25.38 -21.97 11.10
C ALA A 333 -26.10 -20.63 10.94
N PRO A 334 -25.37 -19.58 10.53
CA PRO A 334 -25.96 -18.28 10.27
C PRO A 334 -26.93 -18.35 9.09
N ARG A 335 -28.07 -17.67 9.22
CA ARG A 335 -29.11 -17.58 8.19
C ARG A 335 -29.09 -16.26 7.43
N GLN A 336 -28.74 -15.16 8.10
CA GLN A 336 -28.74 -13.82 7.50
C GLN A 336 -27.34 -13.38 7.04
N GLY A 337 -26.29 -14.12 7.40
CA GLY A 337 -24.91 -13.85 6.95
C GLY A 337 -23.90 -13.82 8.09
N VAL A 338 -22.65 -13.61 7.70
CA VAL A 338 -21.50 -13.47 8.60
C VAL A 338 -20.73 -12.23 8.19
N TRP A 339 -20.42 -11.40 9.18
CA TRP A 339 -19.60 -10.20 9.02
C TRP A 339 -18.40 -10.29 9.93
N VAL A 340 -17.29 -9.74 9.48
CA VAL A 340 -16.02 -9.78 10.20
C VAL A 340 -15.40 -8.39 10.24
N ASP A 341 -14.79 -8.05 11.37
CA ASP A 341 -13.71 -7.07 11.37
C ASP A 341 -12.42 -7.83 11.59
N TYR A 342 -11.38 -7.50 10.84
CA TYR A 342 -10.06 -8.10 11.02
C TYR A 342 -8.97 -7.21 10.44
N HIS A 343 -7.73 -7.55 10.77
CA HIS A 343 -6.56 -6.89 10.18
C HIS A 343 -5.79 -7.89 9.32
N TYR A 344 -5.35 -7.43 8.16
CA TYR A 344 -4.47 -8.16 7.26
C TYR A 344 -3.19 -7.35 7.02
N ALA A 345 -2.13 -8.03 6.59
CA ALA A 345 -0.86 -7.38 6.31
C ALA A 345 -0.72 -7.02 4.83
N SER A 346 -0.25 -5.81 4.54
CA SER A 346 0.11 -5.34 3.20
C SER A 346 1.39 -4.49 3.27
N GLY A 347 2.10 -4.40 2.15
CA GLY A 347 3.35 -3.65 2.05
C GLY A 347 3.18 -2.14 1.88
N ALA A 348 2.05 -1.68 1.35
CA ALA A 348 1.78 -0.28 1.06
C ALA A 348 0.28 0.05 1.09
N ASP A 349 0.00 1.35 1.15
CA ASP A 349 -1.33 1.95 1.06
C ASP A 349 -1.72 2.02 -0.43
N MET A 350 -1.94 0.85 -1.04
CA MET A 350 -2.17 0.66 -2.47
C MET A 350 -3.38 -0.26 -2.73
N GLY A 351 -4.12 0.01 -3.80
CA GLY A 351 -5.32 -0.74 -4.17
C GLY A 351 -6.51 -0.44 -3.26
N GLY A 352 -7.63 -1.16 -3.40
CA GLY A 352 -8.81 -0.92 -2.56
C GLY A 352 -8.53 -1.24 -1.08
N GLY A 353 -8.68 -0.27 -0.18
CA GLY A 353 -8.46 -0.43 1.26
C GLY A 353 -9.07 0.67 2.14
N GLU A 354 -9.10 0.45 3.45
CA GLU A 354 -9.64 1.40 4.46
C GLU A 354 -8.61 2.44 4.95
N TYR A 355 -7.47 2.56 4.25
CA TYR A 355 -6.42 3.51 4.63
C TYR A 355 -6.77 4.95 4.17
N PRO A 356 -6.17 5.99 4.80
CA PRO A 356 -6.36 7.38 4.41
C PRO A 356 -5.89 7.65 2.98
N ARG A 357 -6.62 8.46 2.23
CA ARG A 357 -6.33 8.74 0.81
C ARG A 357 -6.21 10.23 0.59
N GLU A 358 -5.17 10.66 -0.11
CA GLU A 358 -5.04 12.06 -0.53
C GLU A 358 -6.04 12.36 -1.64
N ARG A 359 -6.83 13.43 -1.47
CA ARG A 359 -7.93 13.77 -2.38
C ARG A 359 -7.97 15.25 -2.67
N GLU A 360 -8.36 15.58 -3.89
CA GLU A 360 -8.70 16.95 -4.27
C GLU A 360 -10.14 17.25 -3.84
N GLU A 361 -10.34 18.32 -3.07
CA GLU A 361 -11.66 18.76 -2.66
C GLU A 361 -12.46 19.29 -3.87
N ARG A 362 -13.67 18.77 -4.06
CA ARG A 362 -14.59 19.17 -5.14
C ARG A 362 -15.90 19.68 -4.54
N PRO A 363 -15.92 20.89 -3.96
CA PRO A 363 -17.09 21.41 -3.25
C PRO A 363 -18.29 21.66 -4.19
N ASP A 364 -18.05 21.87 -5.48
CA ASP A 364 -19.10 22.17 -6.47
C ASP A 364 -19.79 20.92 -7.04
N ALA A 365 -19.32 19.71 -6.70
CA ALA A 365 -19.86 18.46 -7.22
C ALA A 365 -21.07 17.98 -6.40
N ALA A 366 -22.10 17.46 -7.08
CA ALA A 366 -23.26 16.89 -6.41
C ALA A 366 -22.92 15.49 -5.85
N VAL A 367 -23.13 15.29 -4.55
CA VAL A 367 -22.76 14.04 -3.85
C VAL A 367 -24.00 13.19 -3.52
N TYR A 368 -24.00 11.95 -3.97
CA TYR A 368 -25.05 10.95 -3.74
C TYR A 368 -24.48 9.79 -2.92
N ARG A 369 -24.99 9.58 -1.71
CA ARG A 369 -24.46 8.57 -0.79
C ARG A 369 -25.18 7.22 -0.91
N VAL A 370 -24.39 6.16 -0.96
CA VAL A 370 -24.85 4.77 -1.10
C VAL A 370 -24.39 3.93 0.08
N GLY A 371 -25.32 3.32 0.79
CA GLY A 371 -24.98 2.45 1.91
C GLY A 371 -26.15 2.13 2.84
N PRO A 372 -25.94 1.25 3.83
CA PRO A 372 -26.91 1.02 4.89
C PRO A 372 -27.19 2.33 5.66
N GLY A 373 -28.46 2.74 5.71
CA GLY A 373 -28.88 3.97 6.39
C GLY A 373 -28.75 5.26 5.57
N GLU A 374 -28.26 5.18 4.34
CA GLU A 374 -28.19 6.32 3.40
C GLU A 374 -29.44 6.43 2.52
N THR A 375 -29.53 7.51 1.75
CA THR A 375 -30.62 7.76 0.79
C THR A 375 -30.75 6.64 -0.24
N TYR A 376 -29.62 6.16 -0.76
CA TYR A 376 -29.59 5.11 -1.77
C TYR A 376 -28.98 3.83 -1.21
N ARG A 377 -29.55 2.68 -1.58
CA ARG A 377 -28.99 1.36 -1.25
C ARG A 377 -28.18 0.75 -2.39
N GLN A 378 -28.53 1.11 -3.62
CA GLN A 378 -27.93 0.61 -4.85
C GLN A 378 -27.13 1.71 -5.52
N ILE A 379 -25.99 1.35 -6.11
CA ILE A 379 -25.11 2.28 -6.82
C ILE A 379 -25.84 2.85 -8.04
N MET A 380 -26.56 2.00 -8.78
CA MET A 380 -27.26 2.42 -9.99
C MET A 380 -28.44 3.34 -9.73
N ASP A 381 -29.07 3.27 -8.55
CA ASP A 381 -30.14 4.19 -8.19
C ASP A 381 -29.60 5.60 -7.90
N ALA A 382 -28.46 5.69 -7.23
CA ALA A 382 -27.76 6.95 -7.02
C ALA A 382 -27.29 7.55 -8.36
N TYR A 383 -26.75 6.73 -9.25
CA TYR A 383 -26.34 7.15 -10.59
C TYR A 383 -27.52 7.71 -11.41
N ARG A 384 -28.65 7.00 -11.44
CA ARG A 384 -29.86 7.45 -12.15
C ARG A 384 -30.42 8.74 -11.56
N ALA A 385 -30.35 8.92 -10.25
CA ALA A 385 -30.76 10.16 -9.60
C ALA A 385 -29.88 11.34 -10.04
N TRP A 386 -28.56 11.16 -10.06
CA TRP A 386 -27.65 12.17 -10.60
C TRP A 386 -27.95 12.50 -12.06
N GLN A 387 -28.13 11.50 -12.93
CA GLN A 387 -28.51 11.72 -14.33
C GLN A 387 -29.83 12.51 -14.46
N HIS A 388 -30.80 12.24 -13.58
CA HIS A 388 -32.06 12.96 -13.57
C HIS A 388 -31.85 14.44 -13.19
N ASP A 389 -31.12 14.71 -12.12
CA ASP A 389 -30.84 16.07 -11.65
C ASP A 389 -30.00 16.86 -12.65
N ARG A 390 -29.06 16.19 -13.33
CA ARG A 390 -28.25 16.74 -14.41
C ARG A 390 -29.11 17.17 -15.60
N ARG A 391 -30.05 16.32 -16.03
CA ARG A 391 -30.98 16.61 -17.14
C ARG A 391 -32.03 17.67 -16.77
N ALA A 392 -32.42 17.73 -15.50
CA ALA A 392 -33.28 18.77 -14.96
C ALA A 392 -32.57 20.12 -14.77
N GLY A 393 -31.24 20.17 -14.92
CA GLY A 393 -30.43 21.38 -14.69
C GLY A 393 -30.34 21.78 -13.21
N THR A 394 -30.60 20.84 -12.30
CA THR A 394 -30.55 21.06 -10.84
C THR A 394 -29.13 20.93 -10.29
N CYS A 395 -28.25 20.19 -10.97
CA CYS A 395 -26.83 20.10 -10.66
C CYS A 395 -25.94 20.33 -11.89
N GLY A 396 -24.67 20.60 -11.63
CA GLY A 396 -23.63 20.71 -12.66
C GLY A 396 -23.25 19.36 -13.28
N PRO A 397 -22.27 19.35 -14.22
CA PRO A 397 -21.75 18.13 -14.85
C PRO A 397 -20.91 17.24 -13.93
N ASP A 398 -20.53 17.76 -12.76
CA ASP A 398 -19.73 17.05 -11.76
C ASP A 398 -20.63 16.27 -10.80
N GLY A 399 -20.57 14.94 -10.87
CA GLY A 399 -21.35 14.02 -10.03
C GLY A 399 -20.47 13.04 -9.27
N ILE A 400 -20.74 12.88 -7.97
CA ILE A 400 -20.01 11.96 -7.10
C ILE A 400 -21.00 10.98 -6.49
N VAL A 401 -20.79 9.68 -6.73
CA VAL A 401 -21.46 8.60 -5.99
C VAL A 401 -20.48 8.07 -4.95
N GLU A 402 -20.82 8.28 -3.68
CA GLU A 402 -19.97 7.94 -2.54
C GLU A 402 -20.53 6.73 -1.79
N ILE A 403 -19.77 5.64 -1.77
CA ILE A 403 -20.12 4.41 -1.05
C ILE A 403 -19.60 4.50 0.39
N THR A 404 -20.50 4.48 1.37
CA THR A 404 -20.16 4.76 2.78
C THR A 404 -19.89 3.52 3.63
N HIS A 405 -19.89 2.32 3.02
CA HIS A 405 -19.81 1.04 3.75
C HIS A 405 -18.95 -0.01 3.02
N SER A 406 -18.16 -0.80 3.77
CA SER A 406 -17.28 -1.88 3.28
C SER A 406 -18.02 -3.18 2.88
N GLY A 407 -19.24 -3.03 2.34
CA GLY A 407 -20.10 -4.15 1.96
C GLY A 407 -19.76 -4.74 0.59
N ALA A 408 -20.42 -5.87 0.28
CA ALA A 408 -20.39 -6.45 -1.05
C ALA A 408 -21.60 -5.99 -1.88
N TYR A 409 -21.35 -5.24 -2.94
CA TYR A 409 -22.34 -4.73 -3.89
C TYR A 409 -22.42 -5.68 -5.08
N GLN A 410 -23.60 -6.23 -5.31
CA GLN A 410 -23.90 -7.20 -6.37
C GLN A 410 -24.97 -6.62 -7.27
N GLU A 411 -24.54 -5.83 -8.24
CA GLU A 411 -25.40 -5.07 -9.13
C GLU A 411 -24.82 -5.11 -10.54
N GLN A 412 -25.68 -4.97 -11.55
CA GLN A 412 -25.21 -4.69 -12.91
C GLN A 412 -24.88 -3.21 -13.01
N LEU A 413 -23.63 -2.88 -13.33
CA LEU A 413 -23.13 -1.51 -13.39
C LEU A 413 -22.94 -1.09 -14.85
N ASP A 414 -23.84 -0.23 -15.32
CA ASP A 414 -23.85 0.32 -16.67
C ASP A 414 -23.88 1.85 -16.60
N PHE A 415 -22.75 2.49 -16.86
CA PHE A 415 -22.57 3.94 -16.82
C PHE A 415 -22.61 4.52 -18.23
N ASP A 416 -23.78 5.02 -18.63
CA ASP A 416 -24.00 5.75 -19.89
C ASP A 416 -23.80 7.26 -19.68
N LEU A 417 -22.67 7.82 -20.11
CA LEU A 417 -22.26 9.20 -19.84
C LEU A 417 -22.55 10.12 -21.04
N ASP A 418 -23.13 11.28 -20.76
CA ASP A 418 -23.44 12.32 -21.75
C ASP A 418 -22.21 13.26 -21.94
N PRO A 419 -22.08 13.96 -23.08
CA PRO A 419 -21.00 14.92 -23.30
C PRO A 419 -20.89 15.98 -22.18
N GLY A 420 -19.67 16.18 -21.69
CA GLY A 420 -19.30 17.12 -20.64
C GLY A 420 -19.36 16.52 -19.24
N ASP A 421 -19.89 15.31 -19.07
CA ASP A 421 -20.06 14.68 -17.77
C ASP A 421 -18.72 14.32 -17.11
N ARG A 422 -18.66 14.57 -15.80
CA ARG A 422 -17.52 14.27 -14.93
C ARG A 422 -18.01 13.48 -13.74
N PHE A 423 -17.96 12.16 -13.87
CA PHE A 423 -18.53 11.24 -12.90
C PHE A 423 -17.44 10.60 -12.03
N GLU A 424 -17.67 10.50 -10.73
CA GLU A 424 -16.77 9.83 -9.79
C GLU A 424 -17.54 8.81 -8.96
N LEU A 425 -17.13 7.54 -9.04
CA LEU A 425 -17.57 6.48 -8.13
C LEU A 425 -16.47 6.25 -7.12
N ARG A 426 -16.72 6.61 -5.86
CA ARG A 426 -15.70 6.55 -4.81
C ARG A 426 -16.17 5.85 -3.55
N ALA A 427 -15.23 5.22 -2.85
CA ALA A 427 -15.41 4.80 -1.48
C ALA A 427 -15.17 5.97 -0.51
N THR A 428 -16.01 6.12 0.51
CA THR A 428 -15.73 7.03 1.62
C THR A 428 -14.43 6.62 2.33
N GLU A 429 -13.78 7.56 3.01
CA GLU A 429 -12.54 7.29 3.73
C GLU A 429 -12.77 6.28 4.87
N GLY A 430 -11.85 5.35 5.07
CA GLY A 430 -12.05 4.26 6.04
C GLY A 430 -13.00 3.14 5.59
N ALA A 431 -13.53 3.18 4.35
CA ALA A 431 -14.35 2.11 3.79
C ALA A 431 -13.68 1.43 2.57
N ARG A 432 -13.93 0.13 2.42
CA ARG A 432 -13.48 -0.68 1.28
C ARG A 432 -14.67 -1.44 0.66
N PRO A 433 -15.47 -0.78 -0.19
CA PRO A 433 -16.57 -1.43 -0.87
C PRO A 433 -16.05 -2.46 -1.90
N VAL A 434 -16.77 -3.57 -1.98
CA VAL A 434 -16.44 -4.70 -2.85
C VAL A 434 -17.53 -4.83 -3.90
N ILE A 435 -17.20 -4.49 -5.14
CA ILE A 435 -18.08 -4.68 -6.29
C ILE A 435 -17.86 -6.09 -6.82
N ARG A 436 -18.88 -6.95 -6.68
CA ARG A 436 -18.87 -8.32 -7.19
C ARG A 436 -19.75 -8.41 -8.42
N LEU A 437 -19.11 -8.50 -9.58
CA LEU A 437 -19.77 -8.68 -10.86
C LEU A 437 -20.04 -10.18 -11.05
N LEU A 438 -21.31 -10.56 -11.06
CA LEU A 438 -21.78 -11.94 -11.24
C LEU A 438 -22.27 -12.17 -12.67
N ASP A 439 -22.30 -13.43 -13.10
CA ASP A 439 -22.99 -13.83 -14.34
C ASP A 439 -24.52 -13.78 -14.14
N TRP A 440 -25.12 -12.69 -14.54
CA TRP A 440 -26.56 -12.51 -14.64
C TRP A 440 -27.13 -13.26 -15.85
N TYR A 441 -26.36 -13.32 -16.94
CA TYR A 441 -26.78 -13.96 -18.17
C TYR A 441 -25.88 -15.15 -18.53
N SER A 442 -26.48 -16.31 -18.75
CA SER A 442 -25.73 -17.51 -19.18
C SER A 442 -25.33 -17.49 -20.66
N ASN A 443 -25.82 -16.51 -21.43
CA ASN A 443 -25.65 -16.44 -22.89
C ASN A 443 -24.85 -15.22 -23.37
N ARG A 444 -24.29 -14.42 -22.46
CA ARG A 444 -23.41 -13.29 -22.79
C ARG A 444 -22.46 -12.99 -21.63
N PRO A 445 -21.27 -12.44 -21.90
CA PRO A 445 -20.38 -11.98 -20.84
C PRO A 445 -21.00 -10.77 -20.13
N ASP A 446 -20.91 -10.76 -18.80
CA ASP A 446 -21.23 -9.62 -17.97
C ASP A 446 -19.95 -8.85 -17.60
N ALA A 447 -20.03 -7.53 -17.60
CA ALA A 447 -18.93 -6.63 -17.26
C ALA A 447 -19.49 -5.34 -16.64
N LEU A 448 -18.64 -4.57 -15.95
CA LEU A 448 -18.96 -3.18 -15.64
C LEU A 448 -18.76 -2.37 -16.92
N ASN A 449 -19.84 -1.83 -17.49
CA ASN A 449 -19.77 -1.10 -18.75
C ASN A 449 -19.74 0.40 -18.51
N ILE A 450 -18.81 1.09 -19.17
CA ILE A 450 -18.70 2.54 -19.21
C ILE A 450 -18.81 2.95 -20.68
N ARG A 451 -19.81 3.75 -21.02
CA ARG A 451 -20.13 4.08 -22.42
C ARG A 451 -20.33 5.58 -22.57
N ALA A 452 -19.69 6.17 -23.57
CA ALA A 452 -20.07 7.49 -24.04
C ALA A 452 -21.28 7.36 -24.99
N VAL A 453 -22.40 8.04 -24.66
CA VAL A 453 -23.67 7.89 -25.40
C VAL A 453 -23.63 8.53 -26.79
N SER A 454 -22.86 9.61 -26.95
CA SER A 454 -22.71 10.30 -28.23
C SER A 454 -21.40 9.91 -28.92
N GLU A 455 -21.48 9.41 -30.15
CA GLU A 455 -20.31 9.13 -30.99
C GLU A 455 -19.64 10.41 -31.52
N ASN A 456 -20.39 11.50 -31.65
CA ASN A 456 -19.89 12.79 -32.12
C ASN A 456 -19.77 13.76 -30.94
N CYS A 457 -18.56 13.87 -30.39
CA CYS A 457 -18.23 14.74 -29.28
C CYS A 457 -16.87 15.40 -29.49
N GLU A 458 -16.80 16.73 -29.36
CA GLU A 458 -15.54 17.48 -29.42
C GLU A 458 -14.60 17.00 -28.30
N PRO A 459 -13.27 16.93 -28.53
CA PRO A 459 -12.32 16.38 -27.55
C PRO A 459 -12.41 16.99 -26.14
N GLY A 460 -12.76 18.29 -26.04
CA GLY A 460 -12.92 18.98 -24.76
C GLY A 460 -14.17 18.59 -23.97
N ASP A 461 -15.22 18.13 -24.67
CA ASP A 461 -16.51 17.78 -24.09
C ASP A 461 -16.65 16.27 -23.86
N ARG A 462 -15.60 15.47 -24.09
CA ARG A 462 -15.67 14.03 -23.88
C ARG A 462 -15.85 13.70 -22.39
N PRO A 463 -16.76 12.78 -22.04
CA PRO A 463 -17.04 12.44 -20.66
C PRO A 463 -15.84 11.81 -19.97
N ARG A 464 -15.77 11.98 -18.65
CA ARG A 464 -14.70 11.45 -17.79
C ARG A 464 -15.28 10.70 -16.61
N ILE A 465 -14.65 9.59 -16.25
CA ILE A 465 -15.01 8.80 -15.08
C ILE A 465 -13.80 8.53 -14.18
N VAL A 466 -14.00 8.60 -12.87
CA VAL A 466 -13.02 8.26 -11.84
C VAL A 466 -13.56 7.13 -10.96
N LEU A 467 -12.75 6.08 -10.77
CA LEU A 467 -13.00 4.98 -9.84
C LEU A 467 -11.97 5.08 -8.70
N ASP A 468 -12.43 5.32 -7.48
CA ASP A 468 -11.57 5.57 -6.31
C ASP A 468 -11.90 4.66 -5.12
N GLY A 469 -10.91 3.89 -4.64
CA GLY A 469 -11.05 3.13 -3.40
C GLY A 469 -11.87 1.86 -3.51
N LEU A 470 -12.03 1.32 -4.72
CA LEU A 470 -12.94 0.21 -4.99
C LEU A 470 -12.16 -1.11 -5.09
N LEU A 471 -12.75 -2.20 -4.58
CA LEU A 471 -12.32 -3.53 -4.97
C LEU A 471 -13.34 -4.12 -5.95
N ILE A 472 -12.90 -4.49 -7.16
CA ILE A 472 -13.73 -5.06 -8.21
C ILE A 472 -13.29 -6.51 -8.45
N ALA A 473 -14.23 -7.43 -8.35
CA ALA A 473 -14.00 -8.87 -8.53
C ALA A 473 -15.12 -9.52 -9.35
N GLY A 474 -14.81 -10.69 -9.93
CA GLY A 474 -15.71 -11.55 -10.70
C GLY A 474 -15.62 -11.33 -12.22
N ARG A 475 -15.57 -10.08 -12.67
CA ARG A 475 -15.47 -9.69 -14.09
C ARG A 475 -14.64 -8.41 -14.25
N GLY A 476 -14.30 -8.07 -15.49
CA GLY A 476 -13.58 -6.85 -15.85
C GLY A 476 -14.48 -5.62 -16.08
N ILE A 477 -13.82 -4.53 -16.45
CA ILE A 477 -14.42 -3.27 -16.91
C ILE A 477 -14.34 -3.23 -18.43
N ASN A 478 -15.44 -2.84 -19.08
CA ASN A 478 -15.48 -2.56 -20.51
C ASN A 478 -15.74 -1.08 -20.74
N VAL A 479 -14.88 -0.41 -21.52
CA VAL A 479 -15.00 1.01 -21.86
C VAL A 479 -15.23 1.15 -23.36
N THR A 480 -16.32 1.82 -23.75
CA THR A 480 -16.68 2.01 -25.16
C THR A 480 -17.06 3.45 -25.50
N GLY A 481 -16.83 3.83 -26.76
CA GLY A 481 -17.17 5.15 -27.28
C GLY A 481 -16.14 6.25 -26.97
N PRO A 482 -16.36 7.49 -27.44
CA PRO A 482 -15.38 8.58 -27.35
C PRO A 482 -15.28 9.18 -25.94
N MET A 483 -14.62 8.46 -25.05
CA MET A 483 -14.31 8.88 -23.68
C MET A 483 -13.12 9.83 -23.64
N GLY A 484 -13.11 10.77 -22.69
CA GLY A 484 -12.00 11.69 -22.48
C GLY A 484 -10.92 11.07 -21.59
N ALA A 485 -11.32 10.56 -20.42
CA ALA A 485 -10.42 9.91 -19.48
C ALA A 485 -11.16 8.89 -18.62
N VAL A 486 -10.48 7.79 -18.31
CA VAL A 486 -10.88 6.80 -17.31
C VAL A 486 -9.76 6.74 -16.28
N VAL A 487 -10.06 7.17 -15.05
CA VAL A 487 -9.07 7.21 -13.96
C VAL A 487 -9.39 6.11 -12.95
N VAL A 488 -8.43 5.26 -12.65
CA VAL A 488 -8.51 4.22 -11.63
C VAL A 488 -7.47 4.53 -10.56
N ARG A 489 -7.92 4.97 -9.39
CA ARG A 489 -7.04 5.32 -8.27
C ARG A 489 -7.37 4.56 -7.00
N HIS A 490 -6.36 4.20 -6.21
CA HIS A 490 -6.54 3.42 -4.97
C HIS A 490 -7.51 2.24 -5.11
N SER A 491 -7.52 1.58 -6.26
CA SER A 491 -8.53 0.57 -6.58
C SER A 491 -7.85 -0.74 -6.94
N THR A 492 -8.55 -1.84 -6.68
CA THR A 492 -8.08 -3.18 -7.04
C THR A 492 -9.05 -3.84 -7.98
N LEU A 493 -8.60 -4.08 -9.21
CA LEU A 493 -9.20 -5.03 -10.14
C LEU A 493 -8.49 -6.36 -9.93
N VAL A 494 -9.14 -7.31 -9.27
CA VAL A 494 -8.50 -8.56 -8.84
C VAL A 494 -7.88 -9.27 -10.05
N PRO A 495 -6.54 -9.46 -10.07
CA PRO A 495 -5.89 -10.22 -11.14
C PRO A 495 -6.49 -11.62 -11.26
N GLY A 496 -6.90 -11.99 -12.47
CA GLY A 496 -7.59 -13.25 -12.73
C GLY A 496 -9.06 -13.31 -12.26
N TRP A 497 -9.71 -12.16 -12.06
CA TRP A 497 -11.11 -11.92 -11.64
C TRP A 497 -11.50 -12.41 -10.25
N SER A 498 -11.02 -13.56 -9.80
CA SER A 498 -11.23 -14.09 -8.45
C SER A 498 -10.09 -15.02 -8.06
N LEU A 499 -10.03 -15.37 -6.77
CA LEU A 499 -8.97 -16.19 -6.20
C LEU A 499 -9.51 -17.53 -5.69
N GLU A 500 -8.70 -18.57 -5.82
CA GLU A 500 -8.84 -19.84 -5.12
C GLU A 500 -8.33 -19.72 -3.66
N PRO A 501 -8.62 -20.69 -2.78
CA PRO A 501 -8.17 -20.65 -1.38
C PRO A 501 -6.67 -20.40 -1.21
N GLU A 502 -5.84 -20.99 -2.06
CA GLU A 502 -4.38 -20.85 -2.02
C GLU A 502 -3.84 -19.58 -2.74
N CYS A 503 -4.73 -18.62 -3.02
CA CYS A 503 -4.46 -17.37 -3.74
C CYS A 503 -4.05 -17.58 -5.21
N ASP A 504 -4.41 -18.71 -5.82
CA ASP A 504 -4.26 -18.91 -7.26
C ASP A 504 -5.42 -18.21 -8.01
N PRO A 505 -5.16 -17.59 -9.17
CA PRO A 505 -6.17 -16.89 -9.96
C PRO A 505 -7.13 -17.89 -10.62
N HIS A 506 -8.44 -17.61 -10.58
CA HIS A 506 -9.46 -18.48 -11.18
C HIS A 506 -9.53 -18.33 -12.71
N SER A 507 -9.41 -17.10 -13.22
CA SER A 507 -9.57 -16.77 -14.64
C SER A 507 -8.34 -16.00 -15.15
N PRO A 508 -7.16 -16.65 -15.21
CA PRO A 508 -5.89 -15.96 -15.35
C PRO A 508 -5.60 -15.42 -16.76
N ASP A 509 -6.39 -15.83 -17.77
CA ASP A 509 -6.28 -15.36 -19.16
C ASP A 509 -7.24 -14.19 -19.46
N GLU A 510 -8.11 -13.83 -18.51
CA GLU A 510 -9.20 -12.89 -18.76
C GLU A 510 -8.79 -11.44 -18.45
N PRO A 511 -9.11 -10.47 -19.33
CA PRO A 511 -8.75 -9.08 -19.12
C PRO A 511 -9.56 -8.43 -17.99
N SER A 512 -8.88 -7.62 -17.18
CA SER A 512 -9.50 -6.79 -16.15
C SER A 512 -10.06 -5.49 -16.71
N ILE A 513 -9.44 -4.94 -17.76
CA ILE A 513 -9.92 -3.75 -18.47
C ILE A 513 -9.90 -4.03 -19.96
N VAL A 514 -11.03 -3.84 -20.62
CA VAL A 514 -11.16 -3.88 -22.08
C VAL A 514 -11.49 -2.48 -22.56
N LEU A 515 -10.63 -1.95 -23.44
CA LEU A 515 -10.83 -0.67 -24.11
C LEU A 515 -11.25 -0.96 -25.55
N GLU A 516 -12.55 -0.92 -25.83
CA GLU A 516 -13.10 -1.25 -27.15
C GLU A 516 -13.57 0.02 -27.88
N ARG A 517 -12.91 0.33 -29.01
CA ARG A 517 -13.24 1.45 -29.90
C ARG A 517 -13.48 2.75 -29.10
N THR A 518 -12.47 3.10 -28.30
CA THR A 518 -12.52 4.25 -27.39
C THR A 518 -11.30 5.14 -27.55
N THR A 519 -11.49 6.43 -27.27
CA THR A 519 -10.43 7.44 -27.25
C THR A 519 -9.99 7.82 -25.84
N ALA A 520 -10.34 6.97 -24.86
CA ALA A 520 -10.06 7.21 -23.44
C ALA A 520 -8.55 7.30 -23.17
N CYS A 521 -8.14 8.36 -22.46
CA CYS A 521 -6.88 8.34 -21.71
C CYS A 521 -7.08 7.51 -20.44
N LEU A 522 -6.47 6.33 -20.36
CA LEU A 522 -6.52 5.49 -19.16
C LEU A 522 -5.43 5.93 -18.18
N GLN A 523 -5.81 6.35 -16.99
CA GLN A 523 -4.88 6.77 -15.93
C GLN A 523 -5.04 5.86 -14.72
N ILE A 524 -3.94 5.28 -14.27
CA ILE A 524 -3.91 4.33 -13.18
C ILE A 524 -2.88 4.81 -12.16
N GLU A 525 -3.33 4.99 -10.92
CA GLU A 525 -2.54 5.55 -9.82
C GLU A 525 -2.79 4.73 -8.54
N ASP A 526 -1.75 4.35 -7.80
CA ASP A 526 -1.85 3.62 -6.51
C ASP A 526 -2.78 2.40 -6.53
N SER A 527 -2.84 1.72 -7.66
CA SER A 527 -3.83 0.67 -7.96
C SER A 527 -3.19 -0.66 -8.34
N VAL A 528 -3.94 -1.74 -8.13
CA VAL A 528 -3.59 -3.10 -8.55
C VAL A 528 -4.60 -3.56 -9.59
N LEU A 529 -4.12 -4.06 -10.72
CA LEU A 529 -4.99 -4.46 -11.82
C LEU A 529 -4.47 -5.71 -12.52
N GLY A 530 -5.39 -6.49 -13.09
CA GLY A 530 -5.05 -7.53 -14.05
C GLY A 530 -4.84 -6.99 -15.47
N THR A 531 -4.78 -7.91 -16.44
CA THR A 531 -4.52 -7.62 -17.86
C THR A 531 -5.40 -6.51 -18.45
N ILE A 532 -4.80 -5.67 -19.29
CA ILE A 532 -5.49 -4.67 -20.10
C ILE A 532 -5.52 -5.14 -21.56
N GLU A 533 -6.71 -5.20 -22.15
CA GLU A 533 -6.88 -5.48 -23.58
C GLU A 533 -7.35 -4.23 -24.32
N VAL A 534 -6.75 -3.96 -25.47
CA VAL A 534 -7.04 -2.79 -26.31
C VAL A 534 -7.53 -3.23 -27.67
N ILE A 535 -8.79 -2.94 -27.97
CA ILE A 535 -9.47 -3.24 -29.23
C ILE A 535 -9.76 -1.93 -29.96
N GLY A 536 -8.73 -1.33 -30.56
CA GLY A 536 -8.83 -0.06 -31.28
C GLY A 536 -8.92 -0.19 -32.81
N ASP A 537 -9.37 0.87 -33.48
CA ASP A 537 -9.27 1.00 -34.94
C ASP A 537 -7.90 1.61 -35.31
N GLU A 538 -6.95 0.74 -35.70
CA GLU A 538 -5.59 1.14 -36.10
C GLU A 538 -5.54 2.07 -37.34
N VAL A 539 -6.63 2.16 -38.11
CA VAL A 539 -6.68 2.90 -39.38
C VAL A 539 -7.17 4.33 -39.17
N SER A 540 -8.20 4.50 -38.35
CA SER A 540 -8.96 5.76 -38.25
C SER A 540 -8.61 6.61 -37.01
N GLU A 541 -8.01 6.00 -35.98
CA GLU A 541 -7.81 6.66 -34.69
C GLU A 541 -6.32 6.74 -34.29
N GLU A 542 -5.98 7.78 -33.53
CA GLU A 542 -4.66 7.87 -32.89
C GLU A 542 -4.54 6.83 -31.77
N PRO A 543 -3.32 6.33 -31.48
CA PRO A 543 -3.12 5.41 -30.36
C PRO A 543 -3.52 6.04 -29.03
N LEU A 544 -4.27 5.31 -28.21
CA LEU A 544 -4.70 5.75 -26.88
C LEU A 544 -3.55 5.84 -25.87
N ASP A 545 -3.56 6.88 -25.03
CA ASP A 545 -2.58 7.04 -23.96
C ASP A 545 -2.98 6.22 -22.71
N ILE A 546 -2.04 5.40 -22.22
CA ILE A 546 -2.16 4.66 -20.97
C ILE A 546 -1.07 5.13 -20.01
N HIS A 547 -1.48 5.71 -18.89
CA HIS A 547 -0.62 6.15 -17.81
C HIS A 547 -0.71 5.19 -16.63
N LEU A 548 0.43 4.62 -16.23
CA LEU A 548 0.56 3.75 -15.07
C LEU A 548 1.56 4.37 -14.10
N ARG A 549 1.12 4.67 -12.88
CA ARG A 549 1.94 5.30 -11.83
C ARG A 549 1.73 4.58 -10.52
N ASP A 550 2.82 4.29 -9.82
CA ASP A 550 2.78 3.77 -8.44
C ASP A 550 1.87 2.53 -8.31
N SER A 551 1.92 1.66 -9.33
CA SER A 551 0.90 0.64 -9.55
C SER A 551 1.48 -0.72 -9.93
N ILE A 552 0.66 -1.75 -9.74
CA ILE A 552 0.97 -3.12 -10.14
C ILE A 552 0.00 -3.55 -11.23
N LEU A 553 0.53 -3.86 -12.41
CA LEU A 553 -0.19 -4.50 -13.51
C LEU A 553 0.21 -5.97 -13.57
N ASP A 554 -0.72 -6.86 -13.30
CA ASP A 554 -0.45 -8.28 -13.06
C ASP A 554 -1.26 -9.21 -13.97
N ALA A 555 -0.61 -9.74 -14.99
CA ALA A 555 -1.16 -10.76 -15.88
C ALA A 555 -1.23 -12.15 -15.26
N THR A 556 -0.96 -12.29 -13.95
CA THR A 556 -0.88 -13.56 -13.19
C THR A 556 0.29 -14.48 -13.56
N GLY A 557 1.24 -13.97 -14.33
CA GLY A 557 2.47 -14.67 -14.67
C GLY A 557 3.33 -13.88 -15.66
N PRO A 558 4.65 -14.11 -15.70
CA PRO A 558 5.59 -13.35 -16.54
C PRO A 558 5.45 -13.64 -18.04
N ASP A 559 4.93 -14.81 -18.41
CA ASP A 559 4.77 -15.24 -19.81
C ASP A 559 3.36 -14.97 -20.37
N ARG A 560 2.50 -14.24 -19.63
CA ARG A 560 1.13 -13.89 -20.01
C ARG A 560 1.05 -12.42 -20.42
N GLU A 561 0.13 -12.06 -21.30
CA GLU A 561 -0.01 -10.69 -21.76
C GLU A 561 -0.63 -9.81 -20.66
N ALA A 562 0.15 -8.86 -20.15
CA ALA A 562 -0.30 -7.80 -19.25
C ALA A 562 -0.99 -6.67 -20.01
N LEU A 563 -0.52 -6.39 -21.23
CA LEU A 563 -1.14 -5.45 -22.15
C LEU A 563 -1.01 -5.97 -23.58
N SER A 564 -2.13 -6.11 -24.29
CA SER A 564 -2.12 -6.50 -25.70
C SER A 564 -3.39 -6.06 -26.43
N ALA A 565 -3.36 -6.17 -27.75
CA ALA A 565 -4.59 -6.31 -28.54
C ALA A 565 -4.97 -7.81 -28.63
N PRO A 566 -6.20 -8.14 -29.04
CA PRO A 566 -6.63 -9.51 -29.23
C PRO A 566 -5.66 -10.32 -30.11
N ASP A 567 -5.55 -11.61 -29.83
CA ASP A 567 -4.62 -12.55 -30.48
C ASP A 567 -3.13 -12.19 -30.25
N CYS A 568 -2.81 -11.66 -29.08
CA CYS A 568 -1.43 -11.29 -28.68
C CYS A 568 -0.81 -10.23 -29.61
N ARG A 569 -1.63 -9.41 -30.28
CA ARG A 569 -1.16 -8.34 -31.16
C ARG A 569 -0.71 -7.12 -30.35
N HIS A 570 -0.05 -6.18 -31.03
CA HIS A 570 0.35 -4.93 -30.39
C HIS A 570 -0.90 -4.09 -30.13
N ALA A 571 -1.15 -3.75 -28.86
CA ALA A 571 -2.18 -2.78 -28.50
C ALA A 571 -1.92 -1.45 -29.22
N HIS A 572 -2.93 -0.87 -29.84
CA HIS A 572 -2.85 0.47 -30.45
C HIS A 572 -2.86 1.56 -29.37
N ALA A 573 -1.84 1.53 -28.51
CA ALA A 573 -1.71 2.36 -27.31
C ALA A 573 -0.29 2.91 -27.14
N VAL A 574 -0.18 4.08 -26.52
CA VAL A 574 1.08 4.71 -26.11
C VAL A 574 1.20 4.62 -24.60
N LEU A 575 2.23 3.93 -24.12
CA LEU A 575 2.45 3.74 -22.69
C LEU A 575 3.31 4.84 -22.06
N HIS A 576 2.90 5.27 -20.87
CA HIS A 576 3.65 6.12 -19.95
C HIS A 576 3.67 5.45 -18.59
N ILE A 577 4.82 4.90 -18.20
CA ILE A 577 4.94 4.10 -16.98
C ILE A 577 5.94 4.77 -16.04
N HIS A 578 5.53 4.98 -14.79
CA HIS A 578 6.33 5.59 -13.75
C HIS A 578 6.24 4.72 -12.49
N ARG A 579 7.38 4.34 -11.90
CA ARG A 579 7.44 3.69 -10.57
C ARG A 579 6.44 2.55 -10.42
N SER A 580 6.39 1.65 -11.39
CA SER A 580 5.34 0.62 -11.46
C SER A 580 5.95 -0.76 -11.74
N THR A 581 5.25 -1.79 -11.28
CA THR A 581 5.64 -3.19 -11.50
C THR A 581 4.67 -3.83 -12.49
N VAL A 582 5.19 -4.34 -13.60
CA VAL A 582 4.41 -5.09 -14.60
C VAL A 582 4.82 -6.55 -14.56
N ILE A 583 3.89 -7.40 -14.16
CA ILE A 583 4.01 -8.85 -14.17
C ILE A 583 3.33 -9.36 -15.44
N GLY A 584 4.13 -9.78 -16.43
CA GLY A 584 3.64 -10.22 -17.75
C GLY A 584 4.29 -9.51 -18.94
N GLU A 585 3.99 -10.01 -20.13
CA GLU A 585 4.43 -9.47 -21.42
C GLU A 585 3.62 -8.23 -21.81
N VAL A 586 4.27 -7.27 -22.46
CA VAL A 586 3.64 -5.99 -22.86
C VAL A 586 3.79 -5.80 -24.35
N HIS A 587 2.68 -5.86 -25.08
CA HIS A 587 2.61 -5.69 -26.53
C HIS A 587 1.92 -4.38 -26.85
N THR A 588 2.67 -3.38 -27.30
CA THR A 588 2.16 -2.00 -27.43
C THR A 588 2.67 -1.29 -28.69
N HIS A 589 1.93 -0.29 -29.15
CA HIS A 589 2.30 0.52 -30.30
C HIS A 589 3.56 1.33 -30.02
N ALA A 590 3.61 2.05 -28.89
CA ALA A 590 4.76 2.84 -28.49
C ALA A 590 4.88 2.93 -26.97
N VAL A 591 6.10 3.14 -26.49
CA VAL A 591 6.36 3.52 -25.09
C VAL A 591 6.94 4.91 -25.12
N ARG A 592 6.19 5.91 -24.64
CA ARG A 592 6.67 7.29 -24.57
C ARG A 592 7.74 7.43 -23.50
N ILE A 593 7.47 6.90 -22.32
CA ILE A 593 8.38 6.89 -21.19
C ILE A 593 8.10 5.68 -20.31
N ALA A 594 9.17 5.03 -19.84
CA ALA A 594 9.12 4.05 -18.76
C ALA A 594 10.27 4.36 -17.79
N GLU A 595 9.95 4.72 -16.56
CA GLU A 595 10.93 5.15 -15.57
C GLU A 595 10.74 4.52 -14.19
N ASN A 596 11.85 4.15 -13.55
CA ASN A 596 11.87 3.57 -12.20
C ASN A 596 10.98 2.33 -12.07
N SER A 597 10.78 1.57 -13.15
CA SER A 597 9.80 0.48 -13.23
C SER A 597 10.45 -0.89 -13.41
N ILE A 598 9.69 -1.93 -13.04
CA ILE A 598 10.08 -3.33 -13.22
C ILE A 598 9.14 -3.98 -14.23
N PHE A 599 9.70 -4.67 -15.21
CA PHE A 599 8.97 -5.56 -16.11
C PHE A 599 9.48 -6.99 -15.92
N THR A 600 8.61 -7.94 -15.58
CA THR A 600 9.02 -9.35 -15.44
C THR A 600 8.93 -10.11 -16.76
N GLY A 601 7.94 -9.77 -17.60
CA GLY A 601 7.76 -10.33 -18.94
C GLY A 601 8.35 -9.46 -20.05
N ARG A 602 8.41 -10.02 -21.27
CA ARG A 602 9.03 -9.36 -22.43
C ARG A 602 8.21 -8.19 -22.93
N LEU A 603 8.89 -7.12 -23.34
CA LEU A 603 8.25 -5.99 -24.03
C LEU A 603 8.39 -6.14 -25.53
N HIS A 604 7.27 -5.98 -26.24
CA HIS A 604 7.17 -5.93 -27.69
C HIS A 604 6.59 -4.59 -28.12
N VAL A 605 7.47 -3.66 -28.51
CA VAL A 605 7.09 -2.30 -28.94
C VAL A 605 7.20 -2.16 -30.46
N ALA A 606 6.10 -1.79 -31.12
CA ALA A 606 6.07 -1.65 -32.58
C ALA A 606 6.90 -0.44 -33.06
N ARG A 607 6.69 0.75 -32.48
CA ARG A 607 7.37 2.01 -32.84
C ARG A 607 8.48 2.36 -31.85
N ARG A 608 9.63 1.70 -31.99
CA ARG A 608 10.80 1.90 -31.11
C ARG A 608 11.54 3.24 -31.30
N GLY A 609 11.21 4.01 -32.34
CA GLY A 609 11.81 5.32 -32.59
C GLY A 609 11.22 6.45 -31.73
N ILE A 610 10.16 6.14 -30.98
CA ILE A 610 9.45 7.08 -30.10
C ILE A 610 9.77 6.71 -28.66
N GLY A 611 10.07 7.71 -27.85
CA GLY A 611 10.23 7.59 -26.40
C GLY A 611 11.54 6.93 -25.93
N CYS A 612 11.59 6.64 -24.64
CA CYS A 612 12.73 5.98 -24.01
C CYS A 612 12.32 5.20 -22.76
N MET A 613 13.17 4.24 -22.37
CA MET A 613 13.13 3.62 -21.05
C MET A 613 14.33 4.11 -20.25
N ARG A 614 14.13 4.50 -19.00
CA ARG A 614 15.18 5.00 -18.11
C ARG A 614 15.10 4.35 -16.75
N PHE A 615 16.24 4.06 -16.12
CA PHE A 615 16.31 3.55 -14.73
C PHE A 615 15.26 2.46 -14.46
N SER A 616 15.13 1.48 -15.35
CA SER A 616 14.09 0.45 -15.27
C SER A 616 14.71 -0.92 -15.49
N TYR A 617 14.11 -1.97 -14.95
CA TYR A 617 14.49 -3.34 -15.27
C TYR A 617 13.69 -3.85 -16.46
N VAL A 618 14.38 -4.33 -17.50
CA VAL A 618 13.78 -4.85 -18.72
C VAL A 618 14.40 -6.21 -19.04
N PRO A 619 13.60 -7.28 -19.19
CA PRO A 619 14.15 -8.61 -19.42
C PRO A 619 14.82 -8.71 -20.80
N ALA A 620 15.85 -9.56 -20.87
CA ALA A 620 16.55 -9.85 -22.10
C ALA A 620 15.61 -10.39 -23.19
N GLY A 621 15.88 -10.06 -24.45
CA GLY A 621 15.02 -10.42 -25.59
C GLY A 621 13.89 -9.43 -25.88
N SER A 622 13.63 -8.46 -24.98
CA SER A 622 12.61 -7.42 -25.19
C SER A 622 12.97 -6.48 -26.35
N ARG A 623 11.97 -6.12 -27.16
CA ARG A 623 12.03 -5.14 -28.26
C ARG A 623 11.49 -3.80 -27.77
N THR A 624 12.37 -2.92 -27.30
CA THR A 624 12.01 -1.65 -26.65
C THR A 624 12.52 -0.43 -27.41
N PRO A 625 12.08 0.79 -27.07
CA PRO A 625 12.78 2.01 -27.48
C PRO A 625 14.16 2.12 -26.80
N ARG A 626 14.84 3.26 -26.98
CA ARG A 626 16.16 3.52 -26.42
C ARG A 626 16.14 3.36 -24.90
N ARG A 627 17.08 2.57 -24.39
CA ARG A 627 17.28 2.36 -22.95
C ARG A 627 18.39 3.27 -22.43
N TYR A 628 18.18 3.82 -21.24
CA TYR A 628 19.13 4.68 -20.55
C TYR A 628 19.28 4.22 -19.10
N ARG A 629 20.46 3.70 -18.75
CA ARG A 629 20.76 3.17 -17.41
C ARG A 629 19.73 2.14 -16.92
N CYS A 630 19.21 1.33 -17.83
CA CYS A 630 18.32 0.22 -17.51
C CYS A 630 19.13 -1.00 -17.07
N GLN A 631 18.52 -1.84 -16.23
CA GLN A 631 19.04 -3.17 -15.92
C GLN A 631 18.38 -4.22 -16.81
N PRO A 632 19.08 -5.31 -17.16
CA PRO A 632 20.46 -5.64 -16.79
C PRO A 632 21.55 -4.99 -17.66
N ASP A 633 21.20 -4.12 -18.61
CA ASP A 633 22.15 -3.55 -19.58
C ASP A 633 23.34 -2.82 -18.92
N LEU A 634 23.12 -2.19 -17.76
CA LEU A 634 24.15 -1.46 -17.01
C LEU A 634 25.13 -2.39 -16.28
N ALA A 635 24.68 -3.56 -15.80
CA ALA A 635 25.55 -4.55 -15.14
C ALA A 635 26.51 -5.25 -16.11
N GLY A 636 26.24 -5.16 -17.41
CA GLY A 636 27.03 -5.79 -18.47
C GLY A 636 26.67 -7.26 -18.71
N PRO A 637 27.14 -7.83 -19.84
CA PRO A 637 26.71 -9.16 -20.30
C PRO A 637 27.05 -10.30 -19.33
N ASP A 638 28.15 -10.19 -18.59
CA ASP A 638 28.61 -11.24 -17.67
C ASP A 638 27.74 -11.36 -16.41
N GLN A 639 27.09 -10.28 -15.98
CA GLN A 639 26.23 -10.21 -14.78
C GLN A 639 24.74 -10.11 -15.11
N ALA A 640 24.39 -10.02 -16.40
CA ALA A 640 22.99 -9.92 -16.82
C ALA A 640 22.14 -11.14 -16.42
N GLY A 641 22.77 -12.29 -16.23
CA GLY A 641 22.09 -13.49 -15.73
C GLY A 641 21.68 -13.40 -14.26
N THR A 642 22.44 -12.66 -13.45
CA THR A 642 22.28 -12.57 -11.98
C THR A 642 21.43 -11.39 -11.54
N VAL A 643 21.40 -10.31 -12.32
CA VAL A 643 20.57 -9.12 -12.04
C VAL A 643 19.17 -9.38 -12.57
N ARG A 644 18.29 -9.91 -11.71
CA ARG A 644 16.88 -10.16 -12.00
C ARG A 644 16.00 -9.78 -10.80
N PRO A 645 14.78 -9.27 -11.03
CA PRO A 645 13.87 -8.97 -9.94
C PRO A 645 13.51 -10.26 -9.24
N LEU A 646 13.55 -10.22 -7.91
CA LEU A 646 13.13 -11.32 -7.05
C LEU A 646 12.11 -10.74 -6.08
N PHE A 647 10.89 -11.27 -6.13
CA PHE A 647 9.80 -10.89 -5.23
C PHE A 647 9.68 -11.89 -4.08
N THR A 648 9.20 -11.42 -2.94
CA THR A 648 8.86 -12.29 -1.80
C THR A 648 7.61 -13.11 -2.14
N SER A 649 6.64 -12.49 -2.82
CA SER A 649 5.50 -13.15 -3.43
C SER A 649 5.02 -12.37 -4.66
N GLU A 650 4.65 -13.09 -5.71
CA GLU A 650 4.01 -12.55 -6.93
C GLU A 650 2.51 -12.82 -6.94
N ARG A 651 1.95 -13.52 -5.94
CA ARG A 651 0.54 -13.90 -5.90
C ARG A 651 -0.30 -12.86 -5.17
N TYR A 652 -1.26 -12.25 -5.86
CA TYR A 652 -2.21 -11.35 -5.23
C TYR A 652 -3.02 -12.08 -4.15
N GLY A 653 -3.28 -11.40 -3.02
CA GLY A 653 -3.91 -11.98 -1.84
C GLY A 653 -2.93 -12.46 -0.75
N THR A 654 -1.65 -12.61 -1.08
CA THR A 654 -0.59 -12.90 -0.10
C THR A 654 -0.06 -11.63 0.57
N PRO A 655 0.41 -11.67 1.84
CA PRO A 655 0.85 -10.48 2.57
C PRO A 655 2.02 -9.71 1.95
N TRP A 656 2.92 -10.40 1.22
CA TRP A 656 4.13 -9.81 0.63
C TRP A 656 4.02 -9.56 -0.87
N TYR A 657 2.80 -9.50 -1.38
CA TYR A 657 2.53 -9.33 -2.81
C TYR A 657 3.28 -8.13 -3.40
N GLY A 658 4.05 -8.38 -4.46
CA GLY A 658 4.81 -7.37 -5.20
C GLY A 658 6.04 -6.80 -4.49
N GLN A 659 6.29 -7.18 -3.23
CA GLN A 659 7.44 -6.67 -2.47
C GLN A 659 8.73 -7.39 -2.90
N LEU A 660 9.79 -6.62 -3.18
CA LEU A 660 11.11 -7.18 -3.46
C LEU A 660 11.63 -8.00 -2.25
N ALA A 661 12.16 -9.18 -2.55
CA ALA A 661 12.80 -10.04 -1.57
C ALA A 661 14.09 -9.40 -1.05
N ALA A 662 14.45 -9.69 0.21
CA ALA A 662 15.68 -9.18 0.81
C ALA A 662 16.95 -9.58 0.03
N GLY A 663 16.92 -10.74 -0.65
CA GLY A 663 18.00 -11.23 -1.51
C GLY A 663 17.94 -10.75 -2.96
N CYS A 664 17.04 -9.83 -3.32
CA CYS A 664 16.99 -9.23 -4.65
C CYS A 664 18.30 -8.45 -4.93
N ALA A 665 18.73 -8.42 -6.19
CA ALA A 665 19.95 -7.76 -6.62
C ALA A 665 19.97 -6.28 -6.21
N GLU A 666 21.10 -5.79 -5.68
CA GLU A 666 21.25 -4.39 -5.24
C GLU A 666 21.06 -3.41 -6.41
N GLU A 667 21.39 -3.84 -7.62
CA GLU A 667 21.16 -3.10 -8.87
C GLU A 667 19.68 -2.80 -9.14
N ILE A 668 18.76 -3.57 -8.55
CA ILE A 668 17.31 -3.38 -8.64
C ILE A 668 16.78 -2.70 -7.39
N ARG A 669 17.24 -3.15 -6.20
CA ARG A 669 16.88 -2.53 -4.92
C ARG A 669 17.32 -1.06 -4.84
N ARG A 670 18.32 -0.63 -5.60
CA ARG A 670 18.84 0.75 -5.64
C ARG A 670 18.94 1.30 -7.06
N GLY A 671 18.18 0.72 -7.98
CA GLY A 671 18.30 0.96 -9.42
C GLY A 671 17.64 2.24 -9.92
N ALA A 672 16.81 2.88 -9.11
CA ALA A 672 16.06 4.06 -9.52
C ALA A 672 16.96 5.30 -9.69
N GLU A 673 16.42 6.34 -10.35
CA GLU A 673 17.13 7.60 -10.62
C GLU A 673 17.68 8.27 -9.34
N ASP A 674 16.93 8.20 -8.26
CA ASP A 674 17.28 8.71 -6.93
C ASP A 674 17.99 7.69 -6.03
N GLY A 675 18.08 6.43 -6.47
CA GLY A 675 18.64 5.30 -5.71
C GLY A 675 17.66 4.53 -4.85
N ALA A 676 16.36 4.84 -4.92
CA ALA A 676 15.33 3.99 -4.34
C ALA A 676 15.20 2.67 -5.14
N GLU A 677 14.31 1.81 -4.65
CA GLU A 677 13.99 0.59 -5.36
C GLU A 677 13.18 0.85 -6.62
N LEU A 678 13.33 -0.05 -7.59
CA LEU A 678 12.50 -0.05 -8.79
C LEU A 678 11.12 -0.63 -8.49
N GLY A 679 10.10 -0.18 -9.22
CA GLY A 679 8.75 -0.76 -9.19
C GLY A 679 7.77 0.01 -8.30
N ALA A 680 6.64 -0.63 -8.03
CA ALA A 680 5.47 -0.04 -7.37
C ALA A 680 5.70 0.46 -5.94
N PHE A 681 6.74 -0.04 -5.26
CA PHE A 681 7.07 0.32 -3.87
C PHE A 681 8.15 1.40 -3.76
N HIS A 682 8.55 2.02 -4.88
CA HIS A 682 9.59 3.04 -4.96
C HIS A 682 9.44 4.15 -3.90
N ASP A 683 8.23 4.71 -3.76
CA ASP A 683 7.95 5.84 -2.87
C ASP A 683 7.98 5.48 -1.37
N LEU A 684 8.19 4.21 -1.02
CA LEU A 684 8.48 3.82 0.37
C LEU A 684 9.94 4.09 0.76
N TYR A 685 10.84 4.28 -0.20
CA TYR A 685 12.27 4.51 0.03
C TYR A 685 12.90 3.48 1.00
N LEU A 686 12.50 2.20 0.88
CA LEU A 686 12.93 1.13 1.79
C LEU A 686 14.47 1.00 1.90
N PRO A 687 15.26 1.09 0.81
CA PRO A 687 16.72 1.03 0.90
C PRO A 687 17.33 2.19 1.71
N GLN A 688 16.82 3.41 1.53
CA GLN A 688 17.26 4.59 2.26
C GLN A 688 16.91 4.50 3.75
N ARG A 689 15.70 4.02 4.06
CA ARG A 689 15.26 3.77 5.43
C ARG A 689 16.11 2.69 6.10
N GLU A 690 16.46 1.62 5.39
CA GLU A 690 17.38 0.59 5.87
C GLU A 690 18.78 1.15 6.19
N ASP A 691 19.36 1.92 5.27
CA ASP A 691 20.69 2.53 5.47
C ASP A 691 20.69 3.48 6.66
N SER A 692 19.63 4.27 6.77
CA SER A 692 19.43 5.22 7.84
C SER A 692 19.34 4.52 9.19
N LEU A 693 18.54 3.45 9.27
CA LEU A 693 18.44 2.61 10.45
C LEU A 693 19.79 1.97 10.80
N ARG A 694 20.50 1.42 9.81
CA ARG A 694 21.82 0.79 10.02
C ARG A 694 22.85 1.78 10.55
N ALA A 695 22.88 3.00 10.01
CA ALA A 695 23.75 4.07 10.48
C ALA A 695 23.44 4.45 11.93
N ARG A 696 22.16 4.56 12.29
CA ARG A 696 21.72 4.89 13.65
C ARG A 696 21.97 3.74 14.63
N LEU A 697 21.77 2.49 14.23
CA LEU A 697 22.13 1.34 15.07
C LEU A 697 23.62 1.37 15.42
N THR A 698 24.49 1.62 14.43
CA THR A 698 25.94 1.76 14.66
C THR A 698 26.26 2.92 15.62
N GLU A 699 25.51 4.02 15.55
CA GLU A 699 25.69 5.17 16.45
C GLU A 699 25.24 4.89 17.88
N TYR A 700 24.12 4.18 18.10
CA TYR A 700 23.45 4.10 19.41
C TYR A 700 23.69 2.81 20.18
N VAL A 701 24.27 1.77 19.58
CA VAL A 701 24.63 0.53 20.29
C VAL A 701 25.91 0.66 21.13
N PRO A 702 26.05 -0.12 22.22
CA PRO A 702 27.28 -0.16 23.00
C PRO A 702 28.48 -0.63 22.17
N ALA A 703 29.68 -0.20 22.56
CA ALA A 703 30.91 -0.65 21.90
C ALA A 703 31.11 -2.16 22.06
N GLY A 704 31.48 -2.84 20.97
CA GLY A 704 31.69 -4.29 20.96
C GLY A 704 30.39 -5.11 20.81
N THR A 705 29.26 -4.46 20.53
CA THR A 705 27.99 -5.11 20.17
C THR A 705 27.83 -5.16 18.64
N ASP A 706 27.44 -6.31 18.11
CA ASP A 706 27.08 -6.48 16.71
C ASP A 706 25.55 -6.42 16.59
N ALA A 707 25.00 -5.34 16.04
CA ALA A 707 23.55 -5.15 15.90
C ALA A 707 23.08 -5.32 14.45
N GLY A 708 22.28 -6.36 14.20
CA GLY A 708 21.74 -6.67 12.87
C GLY A 708 20.26 -6.35 12.74
N ILE A 709 19.83 -5.94 11.54
CA ILE A 709 18.42 -5.76 11.17
C ILE A 709 17.91 -7.08 10.58
N PHE A 710 16.87 -7.66 11.17
CA PHE A 710 16.26 -8.91 10.71
C PHE A 710 14.83 -8.63 10.23
N TYR A 711 14.58 -8.83 8.94
CA TYR A 711 13.25 -8.68 8.38
C TYR A 711 12.35 -9.83 8.82
N VAL A 712 11.20 -9.51 9.40
CA VAL A 712 10.15 -10.50 9.66
C VAL A 712 9.36 -10.71 8.38
N THR A 713 9.50 -11.89 7.79
CA THR A 713 8.83 -12.35 6.57
C THR A 713 8.18 -13.70 6.78
#